data_AF-A0A2D0N5I1-F1
#
_entry.id   AF-A0A2D0N5I1-F1
#
_cell.length_a   1.000
_cell.length_b   1.000
_cell.length_c   1.000
_cell.angle_alpha   90.00
_cell.angle_beta   90.00
_cell.angle_gamma   90.00
#
_symmetry.space_group_name_H-M   'P 1'
#
loop_
_entity.id
_entity.type
_entity.pdbx_description
1 polymer ?
#
loop_
_entity_poly.entity_id
_entity_poly.type
_entity_poly.pdbx_seq_one_letter_code
_entity_poly.pdbx_strand_id
1 'polypeptide(L)'
;MAKFYPGICLLLSLFSFQMAWAQDLEVNYLSTYSTGIFDEGAAEIVAYDPGTQRLFFTNADAGTIDVLDISNPSIPTLIQQIDISAYGDGVNSVAVNNGLVAAAVENEVATAAGSVVFFDAAGNFLNQVTAGVLPDMVTFSPDGTKVLVANEGEPDDDYQIDPEGSVTIIDLSAGVEAASATQITFEAFNDQRVYLLNKGIRLFGPNATVAQDLEPEYIAVSADNTIAYVSLQENNGLAVIDIARASVLDILPLGYKDHLRGEPVLEEYLFNELSWWPTLGTPLYDNPAVELGGFSGLWFDPYTSTDDQLSFFVIPDRGPNEATVSRAAAGTSQNLRPFKLPDYQARVEKLILFKSTGNIYIDANPVYLTRKDGVTPISGRGNIPGFDEVPVTPTSDEVYTSTDYVVDGRSFHALEYDAFGGDFEGILRTPDRHFWMCDEYRPAIYHFDESGVLVERYVPEGTSLLGDEAQPEGYYGAETLPAVYSKRRPNRGFEAIAYDSDENIIYTFIQSPIENPDNRVRNNSDVIRILGIDPADGTPVREYVYLLERNRESGIGISRVDKIGDAVYAGNGKFLVLERDSSTPDDGDTGKKYVFEFTTKGATNILGTALSLKDAFSGENDKTLEMMTGDELAAAGIQPVAKTKVLNLPSIGYLPSDKPEGLAILPNGDLAVMNDNDFGLAGAGVSDNSSLGIISFQQNYGFDASDRDDEIEIVPRPTLGMYMPDAIASFSIDGKTYIATANEGDSRDYDGYSEELRVDDLVLDPDSYPNAADLQESENLGRLKTTAANGDVDGDGDVDQIYSYGARSFSILDENGNLIFDSGDEFERITAELLPDYFNSQGDDDRKNRSDDKGPEPESVTVKEIDGVYYAIIGLERIGGFMVYNVTDPHKAEYVTYFYNRDFSLAPEDDTTGDVAPEDLIVIDAADSPTGQTLLVSAAEVSGTISIFTLGESSSVRPIEDGIDVAAPAVASIDPVIYPNPVADYFNLDFAIEKETPVTISVFDQTGRRVLVRDYGQVQSGQHSLRFNAHNWPAGSYILQVRTARGQHTQQLLKVN
;
A
#
# COMPACT_ATOMS: atom_id res chain seq x y z
N MET A 1 -2.69 27.15 -63.46
CA MET A 1 -2.46 28.59 -63.21
C MET A 1 -2.69 28.82 -61.73
N ALA A 2 -1.71 28.67 -60.85
CA ALA A 2 -0.60 29.58 -60.57
C ALA A 2 -1.05 30.96 -60.05
N LYS A 3 -0.90 31.19 -58.73
CA LYS A 3 -0.35 32.41 -58.13
C LYS A 3 0.43 32.04 -56.85
N PHE A 4 1.50 32.79 -56.61
CA PHE A 4 2.76 32.42 -55.94
C PHE A 4 3.04 33.36 -54.75
N TYR A 5 3.45 32.80 -53.59
CA TYR A 5 4.54 33.19 -52.63
C TYR A 5 4.46 34.51 -51.81
N PRO A 6 5.16 34.65 -50.64
CA PRO A 6 6.39 33.96 -50.20
C PRO A 6 6.44 33.41 -48.76
N GLY A 7 7.49 32.63 -48.50
CA GLY A 7 7.73 31.86 -47.28
C GLY A 7 8.19 32.65 -46.06
N ILE A 8 7.92 32.02 -44.91
CA ILE A 8 8.46 32.36 -43.59
C ILE A 8 9.42 31.21 -43.23
N CYS A 9 10.68 31.56 -43.01
CA CYS A 9 11.66 30.68 -42.38
C CYS A 9 11.25 30.49 -40.92
N LEU A 10 10.85 29.29 -40.52
CA LEU A 10 10.86 28.90 -39.12
C LEU A 10 12.29 28.46 -38.77
N LEU A 11 12.95 29.23 -37.91
CA LEU A 11 14.10 28.75 -37.14
C LEU A 11 13.62 27.64 -36.21
N LEU A 12 13.95 26.39 -36.53
CA LEU A 12 13.96 25.29 -35.57
C LEU A 12 15.19 25.50 -34.67
N SER A 13 14.99 26.13 -33.51
CA SER A 13 15.91 25.99 -32.39
C SER A 13 15.80 24.54 -31.91
N LEU A 14 16.75 23.71 -32.34
CA LEU A 14 17.03 22.42 -31.71
C LEU A 14 17.50 22.72 -30.28
N PHE A 15 16.58 22.67 -29.32
CA PHE A 15 16.95 22.33 -27.95
C PHE A 15 17.35 20.86 -27.99
N SER A 16 18.64 20.59 -28.03
CA SER A 16 19.16 19.31 -27.60
C SER A 16 18.90 19.21 -26.10
N PHE A 17 17.83 18.53 -25.71
CA PHE A 17 17.80 17.90 -24.40
C PHE A 17 18.92 16.86 -24.42
N GLN A 18 20.05 17.18 -23.78
CA GLN A 18 20.90 16.13 -23.26
C GLN A 18 20.09 15.51 -22.13
N MET A 19 19.49 14.33 -22.37
CA MET A 19 19.21 13.43 -21.26
C MET A 19 20.57 13.13 -20.63
N ALA A 20 20.83 13.73 -19.48
CA ALA A 20 21.83 13.21 -18.56
C ALA A 20 21.27 11.88 -18.07
N TRP A 21 21.89 10.79 -18.48
CA TRP A 21 21.65 9.50 -17.84
C TRP A 21 22.28 9.60 -16.46
N ALA A 22 21.52 9.33 -15.40
CA ALA A 22 22.10 9.14 -14.08
C ALA A 22 23.16 8.03 -14.20
N GLN A 23 24.38 8.29 -13.74
CA GLN A 23 25.35 7.22 -13.51
C GLN A 23 24.93 6.50 -12.22
N ASP A 24 24.98 5.16 -12.24
CA ASP A 24 24.72 4.35 -11.05
C ASP A 24 25.64 4.79 -9.89
N LEU A 25 25.09 4.88 -8.67
CA LEU A 25 25.85 5.25 -7.47
C LEU A 25 26.97 4.24 -7.21
N GLU A 26 28.24 4.70 -7.20
CA GLU A 26 29.37 3.86 -6.79
C GLU A 26 29.52 3.85 -5.26
N VAL A 27 29.62 2.65 -4.69
CA VAL A 27 29.92 2.41 -3.28
C VAL A 27 31.36 1.94 -3.15
N ASN A 28 32.18 2.69 -2.40
CA ASN A 28 33.61 2.41 -2.26
C ASN A 28 33.98 2.28 -0.77
N TYR A 29 34.38 1.08 -0.36
CA TYR A 29 34.90 0.81 0.99
C TYR A 29 36.15 1.63 1.30
N LEU A 30 36.18 2.25 2.49
CA LEU A 30 37.25 3.12 2.94
C LEU A 30 38.05 2.51 4.11
N SER A 31 37.39 2.18 5.21
CA SER A 31 38.00 1.55 6.38
C SER A 31 36.98 0.98 7.34
N THR A 32 37.45 0.20 8.31
CA THR A 32 36.66 -0.35 9.43
C THR A 32 37.39 -0.11 10.74
N TYR A 33 36.64 0.25 11.78
CA TYR A 33 37.04 0.13 13.18
C TYR A 33 36.40 -1.12 13.77
N SER A 34 37.13 -1.86 14.61
CA SER A 34 36.60 -3.02 15.35
C SER A 34 36.83 -2.84 16.83
N THR A 35 35.82 -3.17 17.65
CA THR A 35 35.92 -3.22 19.11
C THR A 35 36.74 -4.43 19.58
N GLY A 36 36.84 -5.48 18.75
CA GLY A 36 37.40 -6.79 19.10
C GLY A 36 36.47 -7.64 19.97
N ILE A 37 35.19 -7.27 20.04
CA ILE A 37 34.11 -8.00 20.72
C ILE A 37 33.20 -8.56 19.62
N PHE A 38 32.83 -9.83 19.72
CA PHE A 38 32.02 -10.54 18.75
C PHE A 38 30.79 -11.13 19.44
N ASP A 39 29.61 -10.94 18.87
CA ASP A 39 28.32 -11.53 19.31
C ASP A 39 27.87 -11.07 20.72
N GLU A 40 28.08 -9.78 21.04
CA GLU A 40 27.72 -9.19 22.34
C GLU A 40 27.16 -7.75 22.21
N GLY A 41 26.60 -7.35 21.05
CA GLY A 41 25.96 -6.03 20.89
C GLY A 41 26.93 -4.83 20.97
N ALA A 42 28.17 -4.98 20.49
CA ALA A 42 29.22 -4.00 20.76
C ALA A 42 29.22 -2.76 19.84
N ALA A 43 28.46 -2.78 18.74
CA ALA A 43 28.33 -1.68 17.79
C ALA A 43 26.98 -1.74 17.05
N GLU A 44 25.95 -1.15 17.64
CA GLU A 44 24.55 -1.31 17.21
C GLU A 44 24.01 0.00 16.59
N ILE A 45 23.70 1.03 17.39
CA ILE A 45 23.18 2.31 16.90
C ILE A 45 24.28 3.37 16.79
N VAL A 46 24.38 4.09 15.67
CA VAL A 46 25.44 5.07 15.41
C VAL A 46 24.92 6.47 15.04
N ALA A 47 25.55 7.51 15.61
CA ALA A 47 25.26 8.90 15.30
C ALA A 47 26.53 9.71 15.00
N TYR A 48 26.40 10.77 14.20
CA TYR A 48 27.52 11.62 13.76
C TYR A 48 27.38 13.08 14.20
N ASP A 49 28.45 13.66 14.71
CA ASP A 49 28.57 15.11 14.91
C ASP A 49 29.45 15.78 13.83
N PRO A 50 28.87 16.59 12.92
CA PRO A 50 29.64 17.35 11.92
C PRO A 50 30.65 18.32 12.53
N GLY A 51 30.31 18.93 13.67
CA GLY A 51 31.12 19.98 14.29
C GLY A 51 32.46 19.48 14.84
N THR A 52 32.45 18.27 15.40
CA THR A 52 33.65 17.62 15.97
C THR A 52 34.21 16.50 15.11
N GLN A 53 33.50 16.09 14.05
CA GLN A 53 33.83 14.97 13.17
C GLN A 53 33.97 13.65 13.93
N ARG A 54 33.02 13.39 14.82
CA ARG A 54 33.00 12.21 15.69
C ARG A 54 31.78 11.35 15.43
N LEU A 55 31.98 10.03 15.45
CA LEU A 55 30.90 9.06 15.56
C LEU A 55 30.72 8.68 17.04
N PHE A 56 29.48 8.48 17.43
CA PHE A 56 29.05 7.99 18.73
C PHE A 56 28.25 6.72 18.45
N PHE A 57 28.58 5.61 19.09
CA PHE A 57 27.85 4.37 18.91
C PHE A 57 27.64 3.63 20.22
N THR A 58 26.54 2.88 20.32
CA THR A 58 26.20 2.07 21.51
C THR A 58 27.08 0.82 21.56
N ASN A 59 27.51 0.47 22.78
CA ASN A 59 28.26 -0.74 23.08
C ASN A 59 27.63 -1.38 24.31
N ALA A 60 26.71 -2.32 24.07
CA ALA A 60 25.91 -2.96 25.10
C ALA A 60 26.77 -3.81 26.05
N ASP A 61 27.70 -4.62 25.53
CA ASP A 61 28.66 -5.41 26.34
C ASP A 61 29.40 -4.57 27.38
N ALA A 62 29.88 -3.40 26.97
CA ALA A 62 30.65 -2.51 27.84
C ALA A 62 29.77 -1.59 28.71
N GLY A 63 28.49 -1.44 28.40
CA GLY A 63 27.63 -0.40 28.98
C GLY A 63 28.19 1.01 28.71
N THR A 64 28.59 1.27 27.45
CA THR A 64 29.19 2.56 27.06
C THR A 64 28.62 3.13 25.77
N ILE A 65 28.77 4.44 25.60
CA ILE A 65 28.75 5.08 24.29
C ILE A 65 30.20 5.32 23.87
N ASP A 66 30.63 4.62 22.83
CA ASP A 66 31.98 4.72 22.30
C ASP A 66 32.09 5.86 21.29
N VAL A 67 33.20 6.60 21.32
CA VAL A 67 33.40 7.81 20.51
C VAL A 67 34.61 7.64 19.59
N LEU A 68 34.36 7.60 18.28
CA LEU A 68 35.39 7.55 17.24
C LEU A 68 35.65 8.94 16.65
N ASP A 69 36.91 9.35 16.61
CA ASP A 69 37.36 10.47 15.76
C ASP A 69 37.49 9.98 14.32
N ILE A 70 36.71 10.57 13.41
CA ILE A 70 36.75 10.29 11.98
C ILE A 70 37.21 11.49 11.16
N SER A 71 37.88 12.48 11.75
CA SER A 71 38.52 13.59 11.01
C SER A 71 39.47 13.11 9.90
N ASN A 72 39.97 11.88 10.03
CA ASN A 72 40.49 11.08 8.92
C ASN A 72 39.72 9.75 8.83
N PRO A 73 38.70 9.63 7.96
CA PRO A 73 37.84 8.46 7.92
C PRO A 73 38.48 7.21 7.29
N SER A 74 39.74 7.28 6.84
CA SER A 74 40.51 6.08 6.51
C SER A 74 41.23 5.46 7.71
N ILE A 75 41.22 6.14 8.87
CA ILE A 75 41.85 5.71 10.13
C ILE A 75 40.95 6.16 11.30
N PRO A 76 39.72 5.65 11.41
CA PRO A 76 38.86 5.91 12.56
C PRO A 76 39.59 5.52 13.85
N THR A 77 39.51 6.38 14.86
CA THR A 77 40.27 6.19 16.11
C THR A 77 39.34 6.35 17.32
N LEU A 78 39.25 5.33 18.17
CA LEU A 78 38.58 5.44 19.46
C LEU A 78 39.31 6.47 20.34
N ILE A 79 38.59 7.51 20.77
CA ILE A 79 39.13 8.59 21.60
C ILE A 79 38.53 8.66 22.99
N GLN A 80 37.35 8.08 23.20
CA GLN A 80 36.61 8.13 24.46
C GLN A 80 35.56 7.02 24.52
N GLN A 81 35.24 6.60 25.74
CA GLN A 81 34.08 5.77 26.05
C GLN A 81 33.32 6.48 27.18
N ILE A 82 32.03 6.70 27.00
CA ILE A 82 31.15 7.35 27.98
C ILE A 82 30.44 6.24 28.75
N ASP A 83 30.79 6.08 30.02
CA ASP A 83 30.21 5.09 30.93
C ASP A 83 28.76 5.45 31.28
N ILE A 84 27.81 4.56 30.95
CA ILE A 84 26.38 4.79 31.23
C ILE A 84 25.89 4.21 32.56
N SER A 85 26.70 3.41 33.25
CA SER A 85 26.29 2.66 34.46
C SER A 85 25.85 3.54 35.63
N ALA A 86 26.17 4.84 35.59
CA ALA A 86 25.70 5.82 36.57
C ALA A 86 24.26 6.32 36.33
N TYR A 87 23.66 5.98 35.18
CA TYR A 87 22.40 6.54 34.70
C TYR A 87 21.30 5.49 34.48
N GLY A 88 21.66 4.22 34.30
CA GLY A 88 20.76 3.09 34.08
C GLY A 88 21.54 1.79 33.83
N ASP A 89 20.88 0.77 33.25
CA ASP A 89 21.47 -0.56 33.04
C ASP A 89 22.15 -0.68 31.66
N GLY A 90 21.38 -0.56 30.59
CA GLY A 90 21.85 -0.52 29.20
C GLY A 90 21.63 0.81 28.48
N VAL A 91 22.27 0.97 27.32
CA VAL A 91 22.04 2.07 26.37
C VAL A 91 21.63 1.48 25.02
N ASN A 92 20.39 1.72 24.62
CA ASN A 92 19.82 1.11 23.42
C ASN A 92 20.08 1.98 22.19
N SER A 93 20.01 3.32 22.34
CA SER A 93 20.15 4.22 21.21
C SER A 93 20.89 5.52 21.55
N VAL A 94 21.54 6.08 20.53
CA VAL A 94 22.26 7.37 20.61
C VAL A 94 21.93 8.25 19.41
N ALA A 95 21.68 9.54 19.67
CA ALA A 95 21.48 10.54 18.64
C ALA A 95 22.31 11.80 18.91
N VAL A 96 22.65 12.53 17.85
CA VAL A 96 23.48 13.73 17.95
C VAL A 96 22.92 14.89 17.13
N ASN A 97 22.89 16.07 17.72
CA ASN A 97 22.56 17.31 17.01
C ASN A 97 23.41 18.47 17.53
N ASN A 98 24.21 19.09 16.65
CA ASN A 98 24.99 20.30 16.96
C ASN A 98 25.85 20.18 18.25
N GLY A 99 26.56 19.06 18.41
CA GLY A 99 27.41 18.79 19.58
C GLY A 99 26.67 18.40 20.87
N LEU A 100 25.34 18.24 20.83
CA LEU A 100 24.53 17.66 21.90
C LEU A 100 24.30 16.18 21.58
N VAL A 101 24.67 15.30 22.52
CA VAL A 101 24.47 13.85 22.43
C VAL A 101 23.32 13.48 23.35
N ALA A 102 22.33 12.75 22.83
CA ALA A 102 21.22 12.18 23.59
C ALA A 102 21.32 10.66 23.54
N ALA A 103 21.16 10.01 24.69
CA ALA A 103 21.23 8.56 24.82
C ALA A 103 19.95 8.04 25.48
N ALA A 104 19.30 7.06 24.87
CA ALA A 104 18.21 6.29 25.46
C ALA A 104 18.81 5.24 26.39
N VAL A 105 18.45 5.29 27.67
CA VAL A 105 19.05 4.46 28.72
C VAL A 105 17.93 3.80 29.51
N GLU A 106 17.92 2.47 29.51
CA GLU A 106 16.95 1.67 30.22
C GLU A 106 17.18 1.64 31.74
N ASN A 107 16.20 1.12 32.47
CA ASN A 107 16.26 1.02 33.93
C ASN A 107 16.79 -0.36 34.35
N GLU A 108 17.45 -0.44 35.52
CA GLU A 108 17.84 -1.73 36.14
C GLU A 108 16.66 -2.72 36.33
N VAL A 109 15.43 -2.20 36.33
CA VAL A 109 14.21 -2.99 36.23
C VAL A 109 13.59 -2.73 34.87
N ALA A 110 13.67 -3.69 33.94
CA ALA A 110 13.21 -3.54 32.55
C ALA A 110 11.79 -2.95 32.43
N THR A 111 10.87 -3.37 33.30
CA THR A 111 9.48 -2.89 33.32
C THR A 111 9.26 -1.53 34.01
N ALA A 112 10.34 -0.81 34.37
CA ALA A 112 10.30 0.52 34.95
C ALA A 112 10.77 1.60 33.97
N ALA A 113 10.32 2.83 34.19
CA ALA A 113 10.67 3.96 33.32
C ALA A 113 12.20 4.18 33.27
N GLY A 114 12.74 4.28 32.06
CA GLY A 114 14.13 4.63 31.77
C GLY A 114 14.34 6.14 31.70
N SER A 115 15.38 6.56 30.97
CA SER A 115 15.74 7.97 30.84
C SER A 115 16.43 8.30 29.52
N VAL A 116 16.34 9.57 29.13
CA VAL A 116 17.25 10.16 28.15
C VAL A 116 18.34 10.92 28.88
N VAL A 117 19.59 10.55 28.62
CA VAL A 117 20.77 11.20 29.20
C VAL A 117 21.44 12.07 28.14
N PHE A 118 21.69 13.32 28.49
CA PHE A 118 22.30 14.30 27.60
C PHE A 118 23.77 14.53 27.97
N PHE A 119 24.64 14.48 26.97
CA PHE A 119 26.05 14.81 27.07
C PHE A 119 26.44 15.90 26.04
N ASP A 120 27.53 16.61 26.29
CA ASP A 120 28.21 17.32 25.19
C ASP A 120 29.04 16.35 24.34
N ALA A 121 29.48 16.78 23.16
CA ALA A 121 30.32 15.97 22.27
C ALA A 121 31.69 15.58 22.87
N ALA A 122 32.07 16.10 24.05
CA ALA A 122 33.25 15.68 24.81
C ALA A 122 32.89 14.67 25.92
N GLY A 123 31.66 14.16 25.95
CA GLY A 123 31.14 13.20 26.90
C GLY A 123 30.90 13.75 28.31
N ASN A 124 30.80 15.07 28.48
CA ASN A 124 30.43 15.64 29.77
C ASN A 124 28.91 15.61 29.93
N PHE A 125 28.45 15.07 31.06
CA PHE A 125 27.03 15.07 31.43
C PHE A 125 26.46 16.50 31.50
N LEU A 126 25.27 16.68 30.92
CA LEU A 126 24.53 17.93 30.90
C LEU A 126 23.19 17.84 31.64
N ASN A 127 22.38 16.83 31.36
CA ASN A 127 21.07 16.63 31.96
C ASN A 127 20.60 15.17 31.85
N GLN A 128 19.63 14.77 32.66
CA GLN A 128 18.93 13.49 32.56
C GLN A 128 17.43 13.75 32.70
N VAL A 129 16.63 13.21 31.79
CA VAL A 129 15.18 13.39 31.75
C VAL A 129 14.54 12.01 31.74
N THR A 130 13.50 11.80 32.55
CA THR A 130 12.75 10.53 32.58
C THR A 130 12.04 10.29 31.24
N ALA A 131 12.18 9.08 30.71
CA ALA A 131 11.52 8.58 29.50
C ALA A 131 10.40 7.59 29.89
N GLY A 132 9.84 6.88 28.92
CA GLY A 132 8.90 5.78 29.15
C GLY A 132 9.62 4.52 29.64
N VAL A 133 8.92 3.40 29.68
CA VAL A 133 9.50 2.07 29.99
C VAL A 133 10.23 1.55 28.76
N LEU A 134 11.43 1.02 28.94
CA LEU A 134 12.33 0.55 27.88
C LEU A 134 12.49 1.57 26.73
N PRO A 135 13.14 2.72 26.98
CA PRO A 135 13.41 3.70 25.93
C PRO A 135 14.40 3.09 24.94
N ASP A 136 13.89 2.78 23.75
CA ASP A 136 14.63 2.02 22.77
C ASP A 136 15.34 2.96 21.78
N MET A 137 14.60 3.51 20.83
CA MET A 137 15.13 4.48 19.87
C MET A 137 15.06 5.95 20.34
N VAL A 138 16.11 6.74 20.11
CA VAL A 138 16.11 8.21 20.29
C VAL A 138 16.49 8.95 19.01
N THR A 139 15.77 10.04 18.70
CA THR A 139 16.11 10.92 17.57
C THR A 139 15.81 12.39 17.83
N PHE A 140 16.46 13.29 17.10
CA PHE A 140 16.18 14.72 17.12
C PHE A 140 15.15 15.10 16.06
N SER A 141 14.30 16.09 16.36
CA SER A 141 13.55 16.77 15.29
C SER A 141 14.54 17.41 14.30
N PRO A 142 14.22 17.48 13.00
CA PRO A 142 15.08 18.12 11.99
C PRO A 142 15.59 19.53 12.37
N ASP A 143 14.79 20.31 13.10
CA ASP A 143 15.16 21.64 13.58
C ASP A 143 16.00 21.66 14.88
N GLY A 144 16.25 20.50 15.49
CA GLY A 144 17.02 20.30 16.72
C GLY A 144 16.34 20.84 17.99
N THR A 145 15.09 21.27 17.92
CA THR A 145 14.37 21.86 19.06
C THR A 145 13.70 20.83 19.96
N LYS A 146 13.60 19.58 19.51
CA LYS A 146 13.00 18.47 20.26
C LYS A 146 13.82 17.19 20.11
N VAL A 147 13.67 16.32 21.09
CA VAL A 147 14.07 14.91 21.03
C VAL A 147 12.82 14.05 21.17
N LEU A 148 12.71 13.01 20.37
CA LEU A 148 11.63 12.03 20.37
C LEU A 148 12.23 10.67 20.73
N VAL A 149 11.53 9.92 21.58
CA VAL A 149 11.97 8.61 22.06
C VAL A 149 10.82 7.62 21.94
N ALA A 150 11.05 6.51 21.27
CA ALA A 150 10.16 5.36 21.30
C ALA A 150 10.44 4.59 22.59
N ASN A 151 9.39 4.25 23.33
CA ASN A 151 9.55 3.45 24.53
C ASN A 151 8.63 2.25 24.39
N GLU A 152 9.21 1.09 24.14
CA GLU A 152 8.50 -0.13 23.76
C GLU A 152 7.49 -0.53 24.82
N GLY A 153 7.93 -0.51 26.09
CA GLY A 153 7.10 -0.98 27.19
C GLY A 153 6.91 -2.49 27.18
N GLU A 154 7.93 -3.24 26.77
CA GLU A 154 7.91 -4.71 26.76
C GLU A 154 7.57 -5.34 28.12
N PRO A 155 6.95 -6.54 28.10
CA PRO A 155 6.71 -7.33 29.29
C PRO A 155 8.01 -7.90 29.89
N ASP A 156 7.97 -8.32 31.16
CA ASP A 156 9.05 -9.14 31.72
C ASP A 156 9.05 -10.57 31.14
N ASP A 157 10.20 -11.26 31.19
CA ASP A 157 10.38 -12.61 30.63
C ASP A 157 9.28 -13.62 31.01
N ASP A 158 8.78 -13.56 32.25
CA ASP A 158 7.72 -14.45 32.75
C ASP A 158 6.29 -13.93 32.51
N TYR A 159 6.17 -12.81 31.78
CA TYR A 159 4.96 -12.16 31.30
C TYR A 159 3.97 -11.83 32.44
N GLN A 160 4.49 -11.48 33.62
CA GLN A 160 3.70 -11.12 34.80
C GLN A 160 3.45 -9.61 34.93
N ILE A 161 4.34 -8.79 34.37
CA ILE A 161 4.26 -7.34 34.33
C ILE A 161 4.43 -6.92 32.88
N ASP A 162 3.35 -6.42 32.31
CA ASP A 162 3.25 -5.91 30.95
C ASP A 162 2.96 -4.39 31.03
N PRO A 163 3.99 -3.52 30.90
CA PRO A 163 3.85 -2.07 30.92
C PRO A 163 3.05 -1.54 29.70
N GLU A 164 2.79 -0.23 29.68
CA GLU A 164 2.23 0.41 28.49
C GLU A 164 3.35 1.03 27.65
N GLY A 165 3.35 0.75 26.35
CA GLY A 165 4.19 1.43 25.39
C GLY A 165 3.85 2.92 25.26
N SER A 166 4.84 3.72 24.85
CA SER A 166 4.68 5.19 24.80
C SER A 166 5.69 5.89 23.90
N VAL A 167 5.45 7.17 23.62
CA VAL A 167 6.43 8.07 22.97
C VAL A 167 6.75 9.24 23.89
N THR A 168 8.03 9.47 24.17
CA THR A 168 8.49 10.64 24.93
C THR A 168 8.86 11.77 23.98
N ILE A 169 8.29 12.97 24.13
CA ILE A 169 8.77 14.20 23.47
C ILE A 169 9.46 15.10 24.49
N ILE A 170 10.75 15.36 24.29
CA ILE A 170 11.56 16.28 25.10
C ILE A 170 11.73 17.60 24.36
N ASP A 171 11.22 18.68 24.95
CA ASP A 171 11.39 20.03 24.43
C ASP A 171 12.74 20.63 24.86
N LEU A 172 13.55 21.04 23.88
CA LEU A 172 14.87 21.65 24.07
C LEU A 172 14.89 23.15 23.72
N SER A 173 13.73 23.77 23.45
CA SER A 173 13.65 25.18 23.02
C SER A 173 14.16 26.17 24.06
N ALA A 174 14.16 25.78 25.34
CA ALA A 174 14.73 26.55 26.45
C ALA A 174 16.19 26.18 26.77
N GLY A 175 16.81 25.30 25.97
CA GLY A 175 18.12 24.69 26.20
C GLY A 175 18.05 23.40 27.02
N VAL A 176 19.05 22.53 26.86
CA VAL A 176 19.09 21.18 27.46
C VAL A 176 18.98 21.18 28.99
N GLU A 177 19.54 22.17 29.69
CA GLU A 177 19.42 22.27 31.16
C GLU A 177 17.97 22.51 31.64
N ALA A 178 17.12 23.05 30.75
CA ALA A 178 15.71 23.33 31.02
C ALA A 178 14.78 22.40 30.22
N ALA A 179 15.32 21.27 29.73
CA ALA A 179 14.56 20.29 28.96
C ALA A 179 13.34 19.79 29.74
N SER A 180 12.23 19.60 29.04
CA SER A 180 10.99 19.08 29.62
C SER A 180 10.41 17.98 28.75
N ALA A 181 10.16 16.81 29.33
CA ALA A 181 9.50 15.68 28.68
C ALA A 181 7.97 15.74 28.80
N THR A 182 7.31 15.29 27.75
CA THR A 182 5.88 14.95 27.71
C THR A 182 5.75 13.51 27.26
N GLN A 183 5.00 12.71 28.02
CA GLN A 183 4.69 11.33 27.63
C GLN A 183 3.40 11.26 26.83
N ILE A 184 3.46 10.56 25.70
CA ILE A 184 2.34 10.28 24.82
C ILE A 184 1.99 8.80 24.99
N THR A 185 0.77 8.52 25.43
CA THR A 185 0.27 7.18 25.74
C THR A 185 -0.77 6.73 24.72
N PHE A 186 -0.98 5.42 24.60
CA PHE A 186 -2.01 4.83 23.75
C PHE A 186 -3.34 4.55 24.46
N GLU A 187 -3.50 4.95 25.73
CA GLU A 187 -4.72 4.71 26.54
C GLU A 187 -6.04 5.08 25.82
N ALA A 188 -6.03 6.10 24.96
CA ALA A 188 -7.22 6.53 24.19
C ALA A 188 -7.76 5.46 23.21
N PHE A 189 -6.96 4.43 22.92
CA PHE A 189 -7.32 3.31 22.04
C PHE A 189 -7.78 2.06 22.80
N ASN A 190 -7.75 2.05 24.14
CA ASN A 190 -8.13 0.87 24.94
C ASN A 190 -9.58 0.41 24.71
N ASP A 191 -10.48 1.32 24.32
CA ASP A 191 -11.87 1.02 23.97
C ASP A 191 -12.09 0.86 22.44
N GLN A 192 -11.03 0.57 21.67
CA GLN A 192 -11.04 0.48 20.20
C GLN A 192 -10.42 -0.83 19.66
N ARG A 193 -10.29 -1.89 20.48
CA ARG A 193 -9.59 -3.13 20.11
C ARG A 193 -10.18 -3.78 18.85
N VAL A 194 -11.50 -3.98 18.79
CA VAL A 194 -12.15 -4.60 17.62
C VAL A 194 -12.04 -3.71 16.38
N TYR A 195 -12.05 -2.39 16.56
CA TYR A 195 -11.83 -1.46 15.44
C TYR A 195 -10.41 -1.61 14.86
N LEU A 196 -9.38 -1.65 15.71
CA LEU A 196 -7.99 -1.81 15.28
C LEU A 196 -7.73 -3.20 14.66
N LEU A 197 -8.28 -4.27 15.23
CA LEU A 197 -8.25 -5.61 14.62
C LEU A 197 -8.89 -5.62 13.23
N ASN A 198 -10.05 -4.98 13.07
CA ASN A 198 -10.71 -4.89 11.76
C ASN A 198 -9.98 -4.00 10.75
N LYS A 199 -9.21 -3.02 11.24
CA LYS A 199 -8.29 -2.19 10.43
C LYS A 199 -7.06 -3.00 9.98
N GLY A 200 -6.72 -4.09 10.65
CA GLY A 200 -5.58 -4.95 10.33
C GLY A 200 -4.37 -4.80 11.24
N ILE A 201 -4.54 -4.16 12.41
CA ILE A 201 -3.50 -4.11 13.46
C ILE A 201 -3.51 -5.43 14.23
N ARG A 202 -2.35 -6.01 14.49
CA ARG A 202 -2.20 -7.19 15.35
C ARG A 202 -2.26 -6.75 16.81
N LEU A 203 -3.17 -7.36 17.57
CA LEU A 203 -3.32 -7.15 19.01
C LEU A 203 -3.58 -8.51 19.64
N PHE A 204 -2.63 -9.02 20.42
CA PHE A 204 -2.60 -10.43 20.82
C PHE A 204 -2.00 -10.69 22.20
N GLY A 205 -1.46 -9.67 22.88
CA GLY A 205 -0.94 -9.79 24.24
C GLY A 205 -1.96 -10.43 25.20
N PRO A 206 -1.56 -11.43 26.01
CA PRO A 206 -2.47 -12.18 26.87
C PRO A 206 -3.08 -11.30 27.98
N ASN A 207 -4.36 -10.97 27.82
CA ASN A 207 -5.11 -10.06 28.71
C ASN A 207 -4.61 -8.60 28.71
N ALA A 208 -3.88 -8.21 27.67
CA ALA A 208 -3.39 -6.85 27.48
C ALA A 208 -4.53 -5.89 27.11
N THR A 209 -4.46 -4.67 27.63
CA THR A 209 -5.16 -3.53 27.00
C THR A 209 -4.45 -3.16 25.69
N VAL A 210 -5.11 -2.38 24.82
CA VAL A 210 -4.46 -1.93 23.57
C VAL A 210 -3.16 -1.18 23.87
N ALA A 211 -3.12 -0.35 24.91
CA ALA A 211 -1.93 0.43 25.24
C ALA A 211 -0.74 -0.40 25.76
N GLN A 212 -1.00 -1.58 26.34
CA GLN A 212 0.04 -2.54 26.72
C GLN A 212 0.51 -3.36 25.52
N ASP A 213 -0.44 -3.75 24.66
CA ASP A 213 -0.19 -4.57 23.48
C ASP A 213 0.58 -3.81 22.38
N LEU A 214 0.71 -2.48 22.44
CA LEU A 214 1.39 -1.68 21.42
C LEU A 214 2.81 -1.32 21.89
N GLU A 215 3.81 -1.76 21.13
CA GLU A 215 5.24 -1.60 21.44
C GLU A 215 5.92 -0.68 20.39
N PRO A 216 6.18 0.60 20.72
CA PRO A 216 6.89 1.52 19.83
C PRO A 216 8.40 1.28 19.82
N GLU A 217 8.97 1.15 18.63
CA GLU A 217 10.38 0.77 18.44
C GLU A 217 11.20 1.88 17.74
N TYR A 218 10.90 2.23 16.48
CA TYR A 218 11.70 3.17 15.70
C TYR A 218 10.92 4.44 15.27
N ILE A 219 11.58 5.60 15.21
CA ILE A 219 10.93 6.90 14.89
C ILE A 219 11.51 7.56 13.63
N ALA A 220 10.63 7.89 12.67
CA ALA A 220 10.94 8.78 11.55
C ALA A 220 10.20 10.12 11.65
N VAL A 221 10.93 11.24 11.60
CA VAL A 221 10.35 12.59 11.72
C VAL A 221 10.25 13.27 10.36
N SER A 222 9.03 13.67 9.99
CA SER A 222 8.77 14.44 8.76
C SER A 222 9.64 15.70 8.67
N ALA A 223 10.07 16.04 7.45
CA ALA A 223 11.01 17.13 7.19
C ALA A 223 10.52 18.50 7.68
N ASP A 224 9.21 18.69 7.83
CA ASP A 224 8.61 19.94 8.31
C ASP A 224 8.44 20.01 9.84
N ASN A 225 8.86 18.97 10.58
CA ASN A 225 8.79 18.83 12.04
C ASN A 225 7.35 18.76 12.61
N THR A 226 6.35 18.41 11.80
CA THR A 226 4.95 18.40 12.26
C THR A 226 4.49 17.01 12.69
N ILE A 227 4.91 15.98 11.96
CA ILE A 227 4.53 14.58 12.17
C ILE A 227 5.76 13.72 12.47
N ALA A 228 5.61 12.79 13.42
CA ALA A 228 6.51 11.65 13.57
C ALA A 228 5.74 10.36 13.29
N TYR A 229 6.35 9.45 12.55
CA TYR A 229 5.88 8.08 12.36
C TYR A 229 6.69 7.18 13.28
N VAL A 230 6.04 6.21 13.91
CA VAL A 230 6.67 5.30 14.86
C VAL A 230 6.30 3.87 14.48
N SER A 231 7.29 2.98 14.29
CA SER A 231 7.03 1.56 14.07
C SER A 231 6.40 0.94 15.31
N LEU A 232 5.48 0.01 15.07
CA LEU A 232 4.86 -0.88 16.05
C LEU A 232 5.04 -2.29 15.47
N GLN A 233 6.25 -2.82 15.55
CA GLN A 233 6.73 -3.90 14.70
C GLN A 233 5.91 -5.17 14.88
N GLU A 234 5.78 -5.66 16.12
CA GLU A 234 4.97 -6.81 16.54
C GLU A 234 3.52 -6.63 16.11
N ASN A 235 3.03 -5.40 16.16
CA ASN A 235 1.65 -5.05 15.81
C ASN A 235 1.41 -4.93 14.30
N ASN A 236 2.46 -5.00 13.48
CA ASN A 236 2.44 -4.80 12.03
C ASN A 236 1.78 -3.46 11.64
N GLY A 237 2.16 -2.39 12.35
CA GLY A 237 1.53 -1.07 12.23
C GLY A 237 2.47 0.11 12.41
N LEU A 238 1.95 1.32 12.18
CA LEU A 238 2.64 2.59 12.43
C LEU A 238 1.77 3.50 13.29
N ALA A 239 2.31 4.06 14.38
CA ALA A 239 1.69 5.18 15.07
C ALA A 239 2.05 6.51 14.40
N VAL A 240 1.07 7.40 14.25
CA VAL A 240 1.24 8.74 13.69
C VAL A 240 1.11 9.76 14.81
N ILE A 241 2.16 10.55 15.07
CA ILE A 241 2.23 11.48 16.19
C ILE A 241 2.23 12.92 15.70
N ASP A 242 1.33 13.75 16.25
CA ASP A 242 1.43 15.20 16.14
C ASP A 242 2.45 15.72 17.15
N ILE A 243 3.59 16.20 16.65
CA ILE A 243 4.72 16.63 17.48
C ILE A 243 4.37 17.88 18.29
N ALA A 244 3.58 18.80 17.72
CA ALA A 244 3.23 20.06 18.37
C ALA A 244 2.18 19.88 19.46
N ARG A 245 1.22 18.96 19.24
CA ARG A 245 0.15 18.63 20.20
C ARG A 245 0.56 17.58 21.22
N ALA A 246 1.63 16.82 20.96
CA ALA A 246 2.06 15.67 21.72
C ALA A 246 0.91 14.66 21.89
N SER A 247 0.36 14.19 20.77
CA SER A 247 -0.77 13.27 20.74
C SER A 247 -0.68 12.30 19.56
N VAL A 248 -1.11 11.06 19.78
CA VAL A 248 -1.34 10.08 18.71
C VAL A 248 -2.55 10.52 17.87
N LEU A 249 -2.38 10.54 16.56
CA LEU A 249 -3.38 10.92 15.57
C LEU A 249 -4.11 9.71 14.99
N ASP A 250 -3.36 8.66 14.65
CA ASP A 250 -3.89 7.41 14.11
C ASP A 250 -2.88 6.27 14.34
N ILE A 251 -3.36 5.03 14.21
CA ILE A 251 -2.54 3.82 14.13
C ILE A 251 -2.84 3.17 12.78
N LEU A 252 -1.87 3.17 11.88
CA LEU A 252 -2.00 2.75 10.49
C LEU A 252 -1.60 1.28 10.33
N PRO A 253 -2.40 0.44 9.67
CA PRO A 253 -2.04 -0.94 9.38
C PRO A 253 -1.09 -1.00 8.19
N LEU A 254 -0.10 -1.89 8.23
CA LEU A 254 0.78 -2.12 7.09
C LEU A 254 0.18 -3.09 6.07
N GLY A 255 -0.86 -3.83 6.45
CA GLY A 255 -1.43 -4.88 5.62
C GLY A 255 -0.52 -6.11 5.58
N TYR A 256 -0.67 -6.94 4.54
CA TYR A 256 0.09 -8.17 4.41
C TYR A 256 0.57 -8.38 2.98
N LYS A 257 1.78 -8.90 2.82
CA LYS A 257 2.30 -9.40 1.54
C LYS A 257 1.68 -10.76 1.25
N ASP A 258 0.77 -10.84 0.30
CA ASP A 258 0.18 -12.11 -0.14
C ASP A 258 1.14 -12.83 -1.10
N HIS A 259 1.93 -13.76 -0.56
CA HIS A 259 2.97 -14.48 -1.29
C HIS A 259 2.43 -15.37 -2.42
N LEU A 260 1.13 -15.67 -2.42
CA LEU A 260 0.48 -16.46 -3.48
C LEU A 260 -0.09 -15.56 -4.58
N ARG A 261 -0.71 -14.45 -4.19
CA ARG A 261 -1.35 -13.52 -5.12
C ARG A 261 -0.31 -12.72 -5.90
N GLY A 262 0.68 -12.12 -5.22
CA GLY A 262 1.75 -11.34 -5.85
C GLY A 262 1.44 -9.83 -6.01
N GLU A 263 2.36 -9.09 -6.64
CA GLU A 263 2.29 -7.63 -6.76
C GLU A 263 1.18 -7.17 -7.73
N PRO A 264 0.25 -6.27 -7.33
CA PRO A 264 -0.78 -5.74 -8.20
C PRO A 264 -0.20 -4.78 -9.24
N VAL A 265 -0.51 -5.02 -10.52
CA VAL A 265 -0.09 -4.16 -11.64
C VAL A 265 -1.29 -3.79 -12.50
N LEU A 266 -1.45 -2.49 -12.70
CA LEU A 266 -2.55 -1.89 -13.44
C LEU A 266 -2.23 -1.76 -14.94
N GLU A 267 -3.14 -2.23 -15.78
CA GLU A 267 -3.29 -1.79 -17.16
C GLU A 267 -4.62 -1.02 -17.30
N GLU A 268 -4.54 0.28 -17.57
CA GLU A 268 -5.69 1.17 -17.67
C GLU A 268 -6.09 1.45 -19.13
N TYR A 269 -7.38 1.38 -19.43
CA TYR A 269 -7.95 1.62 -20.75
C TYR A 269 -8.97 2.77 -20.72
N LEU A 270 -8.58 3.91 -21.30
CA LEU A 270 -9.43 5.11 -21.41
C LEU A 270 -10.33 5.06 -22.66
N PHE A 271 -11.59 5.48 -22.52
CA PHE A 271 -12.55 5.44 -23.65
C PHE A 271 -12.54 6.70 -24.54
N ASN A 272 -12.04 7.83 -24.05
CA ASN A 272 -12.18 9.15 -24.68
C ASN A 272 -11.33 9.34 -25.96
N GLU A 273 -10.46 8.40 -26.31
CA GLU A 273 -9.72 8.39 -27.58
C GLU A 273 -10.45 7.61 -28.70
N LEU A 274 -11.57 6.94 -28.38
CA LEU A 274 -12.33 6.19 -29.37
C LEU A 274 -13.18 7.13 -30.21
N SER A 275 -12.77 7.32 -31.47
CA SER A 275 -13.44 8.17 -32.49
C SER A 275 -14.92 7.87 -32.81
N TRP A 276 -15.55 6.92 -32.10
CA TRP A 276 -16.85 6.34 -32.42
C TRP A 276 -17.76 6.12 -31.19
N TRP A 277 -17.42 6.68 -30.03
CA TRP A 277 -18.16 6.49 -28.78
C TRP A 277 -19.68 6.83 -28.90
N PRO A 278 -20.61 6.04 -28.32
CA PRO A 278 -22.04 6.22 -28.57
C PRO A 278 -22.66 7.45 -27.90
N THR A 279 -23.43 8.21 -28.70
CA THR A 279 -24.25 9.31 -28.20
C THR A 279 -25.56 8.82 -27.60
N LEU A 280 -25.80 9.17 -26.34
CA LEU A 280 -27.01 8.82 -25.59
C LEU A 280 -28.21 9.66 -26.01
N GLY A 281 -27.98 10.95 -26.29
CA GLY A 281 -29.00 11.89 -26.73
C GLY A 281 -28.51 13.32 -26.73
N THR A 282 -29.31 14.23 -27.32
CA THR A 282 -29.04 15.67 -27.27
C THR A 282 -30.00 16.33 -26.30
N PRO A 283 -29.52 17.00 -25.24
CA PRO A 283 -30.37 17.75 -24.34
C PRO A 283 -31.22 18.78 -25.09
N LEU A 284 -32.45 19.01 -24.63
CA LEU A 284 -33.35 20.00 -25.22
C LEU A 284 -32.89 21.46 -24.97
N TYR A 285 -31.93 21.63 -24.08
CA TYR A 285 -31.30 22.88 -23.66
C TYR A 285 -29.82 22.59 -23.40
N ASP A 286 -28.91 23.55 -23.64
CA ASP A 286 -27.45 23.35 -23.47
C ASP A 286 -26.89 22.23 -24.39
N ASN A 287 -26.42 22.62 -25.58
CA ASN A 287 -26.49 21.80 -26.81
C ASN A 287 -25.19 21.09 -27.27
N PRO A 288 -24.28 20.57 -26.43
CA PRO A 288 -23.54 19.37 -26.83
C PRO A 288 -24.37 18.12 -26.55
N ALA A 289 -24.20 17.10 -27.38
CA ALA A 289 -24.79 15.80 -27.11
C ALA A 289 -24.18 15.20 -25.84
N VAL A 290 -24.97 14.41 -25.10
CA VAL A 290 -24.49 13.62 -23.98
C VAL A 290 -24.11 12.26 -24.52
N GLU A 291 -22.88 11.87 -24.25
CA GLU A 291 -22.36 10.56 -24.62
C GLU A 291 -22.73 9.51 -23.56
N LEU A 292 -22.66 8.23 -23.94
CA LEU A 292 -22.81 7.13 -22.98
C LEU A 292 -21.70 7.18 -21.92
N GLY A 293 -22.05 6.91 -20.68
CA GLY A 293 -21.17 6.94 -19.52
C GLY A 293 -21.98 6.58 -18.29
N GLY A 294 -21.58 7.07 -17.12
CA GLY A 294 -22.33 6.87 -15.88
C GLY A 294 -22.23 5.46 -15.32
N PHE A 295 -21.18 4.70 -15.66
CA PHE A 295 -21.12 3.26 -15.40
C PHE A 295 -20.84 2.96 -13.93
N SER A 296 -21.90 2.59 -13.20
CA SER A 296 -21.86 2.36 -11.76
C SER A 296 -21.88 0.88 -11.34
N GLY A 297 -21.80 -0.04 -12.30
CA GLY A 297 -21.73 -1.46 -12.01
C GLY A 297 -21.01 -2.23 -13.10
N LEU A 298 -20.30 -3.29 -12.71
CA LEU A 298 -19.48 -4.11 -13.61
C LEU A 298 -19.67 -5.59 -13.32
N TRP A 299 -20.02 -6.38 -14.33
CA TRP A 299 -20.07 -7.85 -14.21
C TRP A 299 -19.33 -8.51 -15.37
N PHE A 300 -18.37 -9.38 -15.05
CA PHE A 300 -17.64 -10.16 -16.04
C PHE A 300 -18.53 -11.26 -16.66
N ASP A 301 -18.59 -11.32 -17.99
CA ASP A 301 -19.35 -12.33 -18.74
C ASP A 301 -18.47 -13.54 -19.13
N PRO A 302 -18.46 -14.62 -18.32
CA PRO A 302 -17.65 -15.80 -18.63
C PRO A 302 -18.18 -16.55 -19.86
N TYR A 303 -19.40 -16.30 -20.33
CA TYR A 303 -20.02 -17.05 -21.42
C TYR A 303 -19.60 -16.58 -22.80
N THR A 304 -19.19 -15.32 -22.94
CA THR A 304 -18.70 -14.77 -24.21
C THR A 304 -17.25 -14.32 -24.16
N SER A 305 -16.62 -14.36 -22.98
CA SER A 305 -15.20 -14.07 -22.85
C SER A 305 -14.33 -15.20 -23.39
N THR A 306 -13.14 -14.83 -23.85
CA THR A 306 -12.06 -15.70 -24.30
C THR A 306 -10.74 -15.15 -23.77
N ASP A 307 -9.64 -15.88 -23.98
CA ASP A 307 -8.31 -15.45 -23.52
C ASP A 307 -7.87 -14.08 -24.07
N ASP A 308 -8.38 -13.63 -25.23
CA ASP A 308 -8.06 -12.32 -25.82
C ASP A 308 -9.22 -11.31 -25.69
N GLN A 309 -10.47 -11.77 -25.56
CA GLN A 309 -11.65 -10.92 -25.48
C GLN A 309 -12.31 -11.03 -24.12
N LEU A 310 -12.23 -9.99 -23.30
CA LEU A 310 -12.93 -9.90 -22.03
C LEU A 310 -14.25 -9.16 -22.25
N SER A 311 -15.37 -9.82 -21.96
CA SER A 311 -16.70 -9.26 -22.08
C SER A 311 -17.25 -8.88 -20.70
N PHE A 312 -17.87 -7.72 -20.60
CA PHE A 312 -18.48 -7.23 -19.38
C PHE A 312 -19.89 -6.71 -19.65
N PHE A 313 -20.80 -6.89 -18.71
CA PHE A 313 -22.03 -6.12 -18.64
C PHE A 313 -21.83 -4.95 -17.68
N VAL A 314 -22.26 -3.77 -18.09
CA VAL A 314 -22.23 -2.55 -17.27
C VAL A 314 -23.59 -1.88 -17.30
N ILE A 315 -23.87 -1.08 -16.29
CA ILE A 315 -25.11 -0.32 -16.18
C ILE A 315 -24.78 1.16 -15.95
N PRO A 316 -25.32 2.06 -16.78
CA PRO A 316 -25.36 3.46 -16.43
C PRO A 316 -26.34 3.72 -15.29
N ASP A 317 -26.03 4.67 -14.39
CA ASP A 317 -26.86 5.08 -13.24
C ASP A 317 -28.28 5.60 -13.63
N ARG A 318 -28.88 6.45 -12.79
CA ARG A 318 -30.13 7.18 -13.10
C ARG A 318 -30.15 7.99 -14.41
N GLY A 319 -29.06 8.07 -15.16
CA GLY A 319 -28.98 8.77 -16.44
C GLY A 319 -28.58 10.25 -16.29
N PRO A 320 -28.31 10.94 -17.40
CA PRO A 320 -27.69 12.26 -17.37
C PRO A 320 -28.46 13.31 -16.57
N ASN A 321 -27.90 13.69 -15.44
CA ASN A 321 -28.44 14.63 -14.48
C ASN A 321 -27.41 15.70 -14.10
N GLU A 322 -27.89 16.80 -13.54
CA GLU A 322 -27.04 17.82 -12.92
C GLU A 322 -27.03 17.63 -11.39
N ALA A 323 -26.11 18.34 -10.72
CA ALA A 323 -26.10 18.46 -9.28
C ALA A 323 -27.46 18.94 -8.73
N THR A 324 -27.78 18.50 -7.52
CA THR A 324 -29.03 18.87 -6.84
C THR A 324 -29.17 20.38 -6.67
N VAL A 325 -30.40 20.88 -6.79
CA VAL A 325 -30.72 22.29 -6.58
C VAL A 325 -31.51 22.44 -5.28
N SER A 326 -30.94 23.17 -4.31
CA SER A 326 -31.55 23.37 -2.99
C SER A 326 -32.85 24.19 -3.06
N ARG A 327 -33.89 23.71 -2.35
CA ARG A 327 -35.24 24.30 -2.34
C ARG A 327 -35.52 25.24 -1.16
N ALA A 328 -34.51 25.66 -0.40
CA ALA A 328 -34.67 26.44 0.84
C ALA A 328 -35.48 27.75 0.70
N ALA A 329 -35.64 28.29 -0.52
CA ALA A 329 -36.45 29.49 -0.80
C ALA A 329 -37.95 29.23 -1.06
N ALA A 330 -38.40 27.99 -1.24
CA ALA A 330 -39.76 27.65 -1.71
C ALA A 330 -40.69 26.96 -0.67
N GLY A 331 -40.26 26.81 0.59
CA GLY A 331 -41.14 26.37 1.69
C GLY A 331 -41.41 24.87 1.81
N THR A 332 -40.53 24.02 1.26
CA THR A 332 -40.59 22.55 1.31
C THR A 332 -39.21 21.95 1.58
N SER A 333 -39.14 20.72 2.08
CA SER A 333 -37.90 20.06 2.52
C SER A 333 -37.08 19.33 1.43
N GLN A 334 -37.59 19.15 0.21
CA GLN A 334 -36.94 18.31 -0.81
C GLN A 334 -36.16 19.11 -1.86
N ASN A 335 -34.99 18.62 -2.24
CA ASN A 335 -34.20 19.19 -3.35
C ASN A 335 -34.81 18.85 -4.72
N LEU A 336 -34.42 19.61 -5.74
CA LEU A 336 -34.73 19.31 -7.13
C LEU A 336 -33.57 18.53 -7.76
N ARG A 337 -33.88 17.55 -8.60
CA ARG A 337 -32.92 16.78 -9.40
C ARG A 337 -33.10 17.10 -10.90
N PRO A 338 -32.23 17.92 -11.51
CA PRO A 338 -32.36 18.27 -12.91
C PRO A 338 -31.86 17.15 -13.85
N PHE A 339 -32.67 16.72 -14.80
CA PHE A 339 -32.31 15.76 -15.85
C PHE A 339 -32.04 16.46 -17.17
N LYS A 340 -30.86 16.21 -17.76
CA LYS A 340 -30.49 16.66 -19.11
C LYS A 340 -31.20 15.86 -20.20
N LEU A 341 -31.42 14.57 -19.96
CA LEU A 341 -32.23 13.70 -20.83
C LEU A 341 -33.44 13.13 -20.05
N PRO A 342 -34.55 13.88 -19.93
CA PRO A 342 -35.73 13.46 -19.16
C PRO A 342 -36.39 12.15 -19.63
N ASP A 343 -36.20 11.81 -20.91
CA ASP A 343 -36.72 10.59 -21.54
C ASP A 343 -35.70 9.44 -21.53
N TYR A 344 -34.62 9.53 -20.73
CA TYR A 344 -33.65 8.45 -20.57
C TYR A 344 -34.36 7.17 -20.09
N GLN A 345 -34.14 6.08 -20.85
CA GLN A 345 -34.53 4.73 -20.46
C GLN A 345 -33.30 4.00 -19.92
N ALA A 346 -33.45 3.40 -18.74
CA ALA A 346 -32.42 2.56 -18.14
C ALA A 346 -32.11 1.36 -19.03
N ARG A 347 -30.83 0.98 -19.08
CA ARG A 347 -30.33 0.00 -20.05
C ARG A 347 -29.09 -0.71 -19.53
N VAL A 348 -28.92 -1.98 -19.85
CA VAL A 348 -27.64 -2.68 -19.64
C VAL A 348 -26.84 -2.61 -20.94
N GLU A 349 -25.58 -2.21 -20.82
CA GLU A 349 -24.62 -2.15 -21.91
C GLU A 349 -23.65 -3.33 -21.85
N LYS A 350 -23.10 -3.72 -22.99
CA LYS A 350 -22.09 -4.78 -23.07
C LYS A 350 -20.78 -4.23 -23.63
N LEU A 351 -19.72 -4.31 -22.83
CA LEU A 351 -18.36 -3.91 -23.19
C LEU A 351 -17.51 -5.14 -23.55
N ILE A 352 -16.61 -5.01 -24.51
CA ILE A 352 -15.69 -6.06 -24.97
C ILE A 352 -14.29 -5.46 -25.12
N LEU A 353 -13.36 -5.84 -24.23
CA LEU A 353 -11.95 -5.49 -24.30
C LEU A 353 -11.17 -6.55 -25.09
N PHE A 354 -10.38 -6.12 -26.07
CA PHE A 354 -9.45 -6.96 -26.83
C PHE A 354 -8.02 -6.76 -26.31
N LYS A 355 -7.53 -7.65 -25.43
CA LYS A 355 -6.24 -7.51 -24.74
C LYS A 355 -5.06 -7.34 -25.70
N SER A 356 -5.03 -8.07 -26.81
CA SER A 356 -3.95 -7.95 -27.81
C SER A 356 -3.83 -6.57 -28.47
N THR A 357 -4.89 -5.76 -28.43
CA THR A 357 -4.91 -4.45 -29.09
C THR A 357 -5.20 -3.28 -28.15
N GLY A 358 -5.65 -3.55 -26.92
CA GLY A 358 -6.17 -2.57 -25.99
C GLY A 358 -7.49 -1.91 -26.42
N ASN A 359 -8.11 -2.34 -27.52
CA ASN A 359 -9.36 -1.74 -27.99
C ASN A 359 -10.54 -2.23 -27.16
N ILE A 360 -11.41 -1.31 -26.75
CA ILE A 360 -12.70 -1.64 -26.16
C ILE A 360 -13.81 -1.38 -27.17
N TYR A 361 -14.81 -2.28 -27.18
CA TYR A 361 -16.03 -2.10 -27.94
C TYR A 361 -17.30 -2.17 -27.11
N ILE A 362 -18.30 -1.38 -27.50
CA ILE A 362 -19.67 -1.47 -26.97
C ILE A 362 -20.56 -2.18 -27.98
N ASP A 363 -21.35 -3.15 -27.53
CA ASP A 363 -22.40 -3.75 -28.36
C ASP A 363 -23.41 -2.67 -28.77
N ALA A 364 -23.76 -2.63 -30.05
CA ALA A 364 -24.72 -1.66 -30.57
C ALA A 364 -26.17 -1.91 -30.13
N ASN A 365 -26.43 -3.02 -29.41
CA ASN A 365 -27.76 -3.43 -28.97
C ASN A 365 -27.81 -3.53 -27.44
N PRO A 366 -28.05 -2.41 -26.73
CA PRO A 366 -28.27 -2.45 -25.29
C PRO A 366 -29.54 -3.23 -24.92
N VAL A 367 -29.56 -3.77 -23.71
CA VAL A 367 -30.76 -4.39 -23.13
C VAL A 367 -31.55 -3.33 -22.39
N TYR A 368 -32.65 -2.86 -23.00
CA TYR A 368 -33.51 -1.84 -22.40
C TYR A 368 -34.38 -2.41 -21.28
N LEU A 369 -34.42 -1.71 -20.14
CA LEU A 369 -35.19 -2.14 -18.97
C LEU A 369 -36.65 -1.70 -19.09
N THR A 370 -37.56 -2.63 -18.80
CA THR A 370 -39.01 -2.42 -18.86
C THR A 370 -39.71 -3.01 -17.65
N ARG A 371 -40.92 -2.53 -17.36
CA ARG A 371 -41.78 -3.08 -16.31
C ARG A 371 -42.27 -4.49 -16.66
N LYS A 372 -43.00 -5.12 -15.73
CA LYS A 372 -43.55 -6.49 -15.89
C LYS A 372 -44.45 -6.69 -17.13
N ASP A 373 -44.92 -5.60 -17.76
CA ASP A 373 -45.69 -5.66 -18.99
C ASP A 373 -44.82 -5.82 -20.26
N GLY A 374 -43.50 -5.74 -20.13
CA GLY A 374 -42.51 -5.86 -21.20
C GLY A 374 -42.49 -4.69 -22.19
N VAL A 375 -43.20 -3.59 -21.91
CA VAL A 375 -43.36 -2.48 -22.85
C VAL A 375 -43.19 -1.11 -22.21
N THR A 376 -43.53 -0.95 -20.93
CA THR A 376 -43.41 0.34 -20.23
C THR A 376 -41.94 0.54 -19.83
N PRO A 377 -41.26 1.60 -20.32
CA PRO A 377 -39.88 1.88 -19.94
C PRO A 377 -39.73 2.13 -18.44
N ILE A 378 -38.57 1.75 -17.90
CA ILE A 378 -38.08 2.22 -16.61
C ILE A 378 -37.12 3.39 -16.88
N SER A 379 -37.38 4.53 -16.25
CA SER A 379 -36.53 5.73 -16.30
C SER A 379 -35.60 5.83 -15.09
N GLY A 380 -34.74 6.84 -15.01
CA GLY A 380 -33.96 7.12 -13.80
C GLY A 380 -34.55 8.21 -12.90
N ARG A 381 -35.84 8.49 -13.03
CA ARG A 381 -36.53 9.46 -12.15
C ARG A 381 -36.91 8.79 -10.82
N GLY A 382 -36.89 9.55 -9.72
CA GLY A 382 -37.29 9.06 -8.40
C GLY A 382 -38.71 8.46 -8.36
N ASN A 383 -39.01 7.68 -7.31
CA ASN A 383 -40.23 6.89 -7.21
C ASN A 383 -41.35 7.54 -6.38
N ILE A 384 -41.00 8.15 -5.25
CA ILE A 384 -41.97 8.55 -4.22
C ILE A 384 -42.03 10.08 -4.08
N PRO A 385 -43.14 10.71 -4.51
CA PRO A 385 -43.40 12.12 -4.23
C PRO A 385 -43.42 12.41 -2.72
N GLY A 386 -42.77 13.51 -2.30
CA GLY A 386 -42.70 13.90 -0.89
C GLY A 386 -41.65 13.15 -0.07
N PHE A 387 -41.01 12.11 -0.64
CA PHE A 387 -39.86 11.45 -0.06
C PHE A 387 -38.57 11.63 -0.89
N ASP A 388 -38.58 11.29 -2.18
CA ASP A 388 -37.42 11.43 -3.08
C ASP A 388 -37.27 12.85 -3.63
N GLU A 389 -36.08 13.17 -4.13
CA GLU A 389 -35.84 14.45 -4.82
C GLU A 389 -36.83 14.65 -5.98
N VAL A 390 -37.28 15.89 -6.18
CA VAL A 390 -38.26 16.19 -7.22
C VAL A 390 -37.55 16.11 -8.59
N PRO A 391 -37.93 15.18 -9.48
CA PRO A 391 -37.34 15.12 -10.81
C PRO A 391 -37.79 16.36 -11.60
N VAL A 392 -36.85 17.09 -12.15
CA VAL A 392 -37.13 18.30 -12.92
C VAL A 392 -36.29 18.33 -14.19
N THR A 393 -36.67 19.21 -15.11
CA THR A 393 -35.84 19.59 -16.24
C THR A 393 -35.94 21.10 -16.45
N PRO A 394 -34.85 21.80 -16.81
CA PRO A 394 -34.90 23.17 -17.26
C PRO A 394 -35.99 23.41 -18.31
N THR A 395 -36.70 24.51 -18.16
CA THR A 395 -37.75 24.88 -19.12
C THR A 395 -37.15 25.17 -20.49
N SER A 396 -37.85 24.77 -21.55
CA SER A 396 -37.49 25.08 -22.94
C SER A 396 -38.62 25.81 -23.64
N ASP A 397 -38.30 26.53 -24.71
CA ASP A 397 -39.29 27.27 -25.50
C ASP A 397 -40.25 26.36 -26.30
N GLU A 398 -39.93 25.07 -26.44
CA GLU A 398 -40.63 24.16 -27.36
C GLU A 398 -41.33 22.98 -26.68
N VAL A 399 -40.71 22.35 -25.66
CA VAL A 399 -41.21 21.10 -25.07
C VAL A 399 -41.69 21.32 -23.63
N TYR A 400 -40.84 21.88 -22.78
CA TYR A 400 -41.10 22.07 -21.36
C TYR A 400 -41.34 23.56 -21.05
N THR A 401 -42.46 24.09 -21.55
CA THR A 401 -42.75 25.53 -21.53
C THR A 401 -43.32 26.06 -20.21
N SER A 402 -43.82 25.18 -19.34
CA SER A 402 -44.33 25.55 -18.01
C SER A 402 -43.20 25.62 -16.98
N THR A 403 -43.22 26.68 -16.17
CA THR A 403 -42.31 26.83 -15.03
C THR A 403 -43.02 26.45 -13.74
N ASP A 404 -42.55 25.40 -13.08
CA ASP A 404 -43.04 24.96 -11.78
C ASP A 404 -42.15 25.46 -10.64
N TYR A 405 -40.84 25.60 -10.91
CA TYR A 405 -39.86 26.08 -9.94
C TYR A 405 -38.92 27.13 -10.55
N VAL A 406 -38.52 28.10 -9.74
CA VAL A 406 -37.47 29.07 -10.09
C VAL A 406 -36.47 29.11 -8.93
N VAL A 407 -35.22 28.75 -9.21
CA VAL A 407 -34.12 28.77 -8.24
C VAL A 407 -32.93 29.46 -8.87
N ASP A 408 -32.37 30.46 -8.21
CA ASP A 408 -31.22 31.25 -8.68
C ASP A 408 -31.36 31.77 -10.12
N GLY A 409 -32.59 32.12 -10.52
CA GLY A 409 -32.91 32.62 -11.86
C GLY A 409 -33.03 31.55 -12.95
N ARG A 410 -32.78 30.27 -12.63
CA ARG A 410 -33.05 29.12 -13.50
C ARG A 410 -34.50 28.66 -13.31
N SER A 411 -35.21 28.44 -14.42
CA SER A 411 -36.60 27.97 -14.43
C SER A 411 -36.63 26.48 -14.74
N PHE A 412 -37.40 25.73 -13.95
CA PHE A 412 -37.52 24.28 -14.06
C PHE A 412 -38.99 23.88 -14.20
N HIS A 413 -39.22 22.87 -15.04
CA HIS A 413 -40.46 22.13 -15.14
C HIS A 413 -40.38 20.86 -14.29
N ALA A 414 -41.44 20.56 -13.54
CA ALA A 414 -41.57 19.32 -12.80
C ALA A 414 -41.82 18.15 -13.75
N LEU A 415 -41.06 17.08 -13.61
CA LEU A 415 -41.31 15.82 -14.30
C LEU A 415 -42.18 14.91 -13.41
N GLU A 416 -42.91 14.00 -14.03
CA GLU A 416 -43.59 12.94 -13.31
C GLU A 416 -42.57 12.00 -12.66
N TYR A 417 -42.86 11.55 -11.44
CA TYR A 417 -42.11 10.47 -10.78
C TYR A 417 -42.35 9.15 -11.52
N ASP A 418 -41.40 8.23 -11.44
CA ASP A 418 -41.51 6.89 -11.98
C ASP A 418 -41.49 5.87 -10.84
N ALA A 419 -42.61 5.22 -10.55
CA ALA A 419 -42.73 4.29 -9.42
C ALA A 419 -41.69 3.14 -9.43
N PHE A 420 -41.11 2.83 -10.60
CA PHE A 420 -40.07 1.81 -10.77
C PHE A 420 -38.76 2.39 -11.31
N GLY A 421 -38.64 3.72 -11.38
CA GLY A 421 -37.41 4.37 -11.81
C GLY A 421 -36.25 4.02 -10.90
N GLY A 422 -35.06 3.83 -11.46
CA GLY A 422 -33.92 3.32 -10.73
C GLY A 422 -32.69 4.19 -10.90
N ASP A 423 -31.91 4.25 -9.84
CA ASP A 423 -30.57 4.78 -9.82
C ASP A 423 -29.64 3.60 -9.66
N PHE A 424 -29.42 2.92 -10.78
CA PHE A 424 -28.87 1.57 -10.75
C PHE A 424 -27.36 1.58 -10.55
N GLU A 425 -26.91 0.82 -9.57
CA GLU A 425 -25.50 0.71 -9.19
C GLU A 425 -24.97 -0.68 -9.59
N GLY A 426 -24.60 -1.52 -8.61
CA GLY A 426 -24.15 -2.88 -8.82
C GLY A 426 -25.07 -3.71 -9.72
N ILE A 427 -24.45 -4.56 -10.54
CA ILE A 427 -25.09 -5.48 -11.48
C ILE A 427 -24.48 -6.87 -11.37
N LEU A 428 -25.31 -7.91 -11.49
CA LEU A 428 -24.83 -9.27 -11.72
C LEU A 428 -25.76 -10.08 -12.63
N ARG A 429 -25.29 -11.26 -13.04
CA ARG A 429 -26.15 -12.28 -13.64
C ARG A 429 -26.07 -13.61 -12.90
N THR A 430 -27.23 -14.23 -12.75
CA THR A 430 -27.38 -15.60 -12.23
C THR A 430 -27.26 -16.64 -13.36
N PRO A 431 -27.07 -17.94 -13.05
CA PRO A 431 -26.88 -18.99 -14.06
C PRO A 431 -28.04 -19.16 -15.06
N ASP A 432 -29.24 -18.71 -14.70
CA ASP A 432 -30.41 -18.64 -15.58
C ASP A 432 -30.36 -17.47 -16.57
N ARG A 433 -29.28 -16.69 -16.57
CA ARG A 433 -29.01 -15.54 -17.44
C ARG A 433 -29.87 -14.31 -17.14
N HIS A 434 -30.57 -14.27 -16.00
CA HIS A 434 -31.30 -13.09 -15.55
C HIS A 434 -30.33 -12.02 -15.04
N PHE A 435 -30.76 -10.76 -15.08
CA PHE A 435 -30.01 -9.64 -14.52
C PHE A 435 -30.56 -9.28 -13.14
N TRP A 436 -29.66 -8.99 -12.21
CA TRP A 436 -29.98 -8.49 -10.89
C TRP A 436 -29.23 -7.19 -10.64
N MET A 437 -29.91 -6.23 -10.04
CA MET A 437 -29.41 -4.86 -9.89
C MET A 437 -29.88 -4.27 -8.56
N CYS A 438 -29.05 -3.42 -7.96
CA CYS A 438 -29.43 -2.63 -6.79
C CYS A 438 -29.64 -1.15 -7.16
N ASP A 439 -30.08 -0.33 -6.19
CA ASP A 439 -30.58 1.03 -6.41
C ASP A 439 -30.07 1.98 -5.32
N GLU A 440 -29.50 3.12 -5.71
CA GLU A 440 -28.99 4.16 -4.79
C GLU A 440 -30.12 5.13 -4.39
N TYR A 441 -31.22 5.23 -5.15
CA TYR A 441 -32.39 6.02 -4.73
C TYR A 441 -33.05 5.44 -3.51
N ARG A 442 -32.80 4.19 -3.14
CA ARG A 442 -33.20 3.54 -1.88
C ARG A 442 -32.73 2.09 -1.94
N PRO A 443 -32.58 1.40 -0.80
CA PRO A 443 -32.40 -0.03 -0.79
C PRO A 443 -33.57 -0.68 -1.55
N ALA A 444 -33.28 -1.19 -2.74
CA ALA A 444 -34.18 -1.95 -3.57
C ALA A 444 -33.37 -2.89 -4.45
N ILE A 445 -33.95 -4.05 -4.76
CA ILE A 445 -33.31 -5.08 -5.58
C ILE A 445 -34.23 -5.40 -6.74
N TYR A 446 -33.73 -5.30 -7.96
CA TYR A 446 -34.48 -5.56 -9.18
C TYR A 446 -34.03 -6.87 -9.81
N HIS A 447 -35.00 -7.69 -10.22
CA HIS A 447 -34.79 -8.92 -10.98
C HIS A 447 -35.38 -8.76 -12.36
N PHE A 448 -34.54 -8.82 -13.39
CA PHE A 448 -34.94 -8.76 -14.79
C PHE A 448 -34.63 -10.08 -15.48
N ASP A 449 -35.47 -10.48 -16.45
CA ASP A 449 -35.12 -11.57 -17.34
C ASP A 449 -33.97 -11.18 -18.31
N GLU A 450 -33.50 -12.14 -19.11
CA GLU A 450 -32.40 -11.90 -20.06
C GLU A 450 -32.70 -10.81 -21.12
N SER A 451 -33.96 -10.43 -21.29
CA SER A 451 -34.42 -9.42 -22.25
C SER A 451 -34.66 -8.05 -21.62
N GLY A 452 -34.43 -7.90 -20.31
CA GLY A 452 -34.64 -6.63 -19.59
C GLY A 452 -36.09 -6.42 -19.13
N VAL A 453 -36.92 -7.45 -19.11
CA VAL A 453 -38.30 -7.36 -18.56
C VAL A 453 -38.26 -7.62 -17.06
N LEU A 454 -38.82 -6.70 -16.28
CA LEU A 454 -38.90 -6.84 -14.82
C LEU A 454 -39.70 -8.10 -14.45
N VAL A 455 -39.09 -8.98 -13.67
CA VAL A 455 -39.73 -10.13 -13.04
C VAL A 455 -40.32 -9.69 -11.70
N GLU A 456 -39.50 -9.12 -10.83
CA GLU A 456 -39.91 -8.55 -9.54
C GLU A 456 -38.94 -7.45 -9.08
N ARG A 457 -39.44 -6.56 -8.22
CA ARG A 457 -38.61 -5.62 -7.45
C ARG A 457 -38.88 -5.83 -5.96
N TYR A 458 -37.83 -5.95 -5.17
CA TYR A 458 -37.91 -6.11 -3.72
C TYR A 458 -37.53 -4.81 -3.02
N VAL A 459 -38.34 -4.38 -2.06
CA VAL A 459 -38.19 -3.13 -1.31
C VAL A 459 -38.42 -3.36 0.19
N PRO A 460 -37.99 -2.45 1.07
CA PRO A 460 -38.26 -2.55 2.51
C PRO A 460 -39.74 -2.54 2.85
N GLU A 461 -40.10 -3.30 3.89
CA GLU A 461 -41.40 -3.25 4.54
C GLU A 461 -41.79 -1.82 4.92
N GLY A 462 -43.01 -1.40 4.55
CA GLY A 462 -43.52 -0.06 4.78
C GLY A 462 -43.22 0.95 3.68
N THR A 463 -42.56 0.55 2.59
CA THR A 463 -42.25 1.46 1.47
C THR A 463 -43.50 2.08 0.86
N SER A 464 -44.61 1.35 0.74
CA SER A 464 -45.90 1.89 0.27
C SER A 464 -46.49 2.98 1.15
N LEU A 465 -46.05 3.09 2.42
CA LEU A 465 -46.55 4.09 3.37
C LEU A 465 -45.74 5.39 3.36
N LEU A 466 -44.65 5.45 2.59
CA LEU A 466 -43.79 6.63 2.48
C LEU A 466 -44.37 7.70 1.55
N GLY A 467 -43.85 8.93 1.66
CA GLY A 467 -44.21 10.05 0.79
C GLY A 467 -45.45 10.83 1.23
N ASP A 468 -45.93 11.69 0.32
CA ASP A 468 -47.11 12.56 0.56
C ASP A 468 -48.43 11.76 0.62
N GLU A 469 -48.54 10.68 -0.17
CA GLU A 469 -49.73 9.84 -0.27
C GLU A 469 -49.36 8.34 -0.21
N ALA A 470 -49.85 7.66 0.83
CA ALA A 470 -49.67 6.21 0.98
C ALA A 470 -50.35 5.46 -0.19
N GLN A 471 -49.65 4.44 -0.69
CA GLN A 471 -50.08 3.55 -1.76
C GLN A 471 -50.46 2.17 -1.21
N PRO A 472 -51.13 1.31 -2.00
CA PRO A 472 -51.29 -0.10 -1.65
C PRO A 472 -49.94 -0.81 -1.56
N GLU A 473 -49.81 -1.74 -0.62
CA GLU A 473 -48.67 -2.67 -0.54
C GLU A 473 -48.45 -3.36 -1.89
N GLY A 474 -47.19 -3.49 -2.32
CA GLY A 474 -46.84 -4.01 -3.65
C GLY A 474 -46.79 -2.97 -4.77
N TYR A 475 -47.23 -1.72 -4.53
CA TYR A 475 -47.25 -0.68 -5.57
C TYR A 475 -45.85 -0.34 -6.11
N TYR A 476 -44.86 -0.25 -5.21
CA TYR A 476 -43.47 0.06 -5.55
C TYR A 476 -42.60 -1.18 -5.76
N GLY A 477 -43.14 -2.39 -5.56
CA GLY A 477 -42.39 -3.64 -5.45
C GLY A 477 -42.86 -4.49 -4.27
N ALA A 478 -42.42 -5.74 -4.21
CA ALA A 478 -42.67 -6.64 -3.09
C ALA A 478 -41.95 -6.13 -1.83
N GLU A 479 -42.71 -5.94 -0.75
CA GLU A 479 -42.20 -5.43 0.53
C GLU A 479 -41.64 -6.57 1.39
N THR A 480 -40.48 -7.11 1.01
CA THR A 480 -39.85 -8.26 1.68
C THR A 480 -38.61 -7.92 2.50
N LEU A 481 -37.97 -6.76 2.23
CA LEU A 481 -36.72 -6.41 2.90
C LEU A 481 -37.00 -5.82 4.30
N PRO A 482 -36.07 -5.93 5.27
CA PRO A 482 -36.32 -5.41 6.62
C PRO A 482 -36.61 -3.90 6.63
N ALA A 483 -37.64 -3.47 7.37
CA ALA A 483 -38.10 -2.08 7.41
C ALA A 483 -37.01 -1.06 7.79
N VAL A 484 -35.98 -1.48 8.53
CA VAL A 484 -34.88 -0.60 8.98
C VAL A 484 -34.10 0.00 7.80
N TYR A 485 -34.03 -0.68 6.65
CA TYR A 485 -33.39 -0.18 5.44
C TYR A 485 -34.06 1.08 4.87
N SER A 486 -35.32 1.36 5.21
CA SER A 486 -35.96 2.65 4.86
C SER A 486 -35.37 3.85 5.58
N LYS A 487 -34.53 3.65 6.62
CA LYS A 487 -33.88 4.73 7.39
C LYS A 487 -32.55 5.19 6.81
N ARG A 488 -32.20 4.75 5.61
CA ARG A 488 -31.01 5.18 4.87
C ARG A 488 -31.02 6.69 4.55
N ARG A 489 -29.86 7.29 4.31
CA ARG A 489 -29.73 8.69 3.86
C ARG A 489 -30.33 8.86 2.44
N PRO A 490 -31.13 9.89 2.14
CA PRO A 490 -31.59 10.14 0.77
C PRO A 490 -30.44 10.09 -0.25
N ASN A 491 -30.65 9.37 -1.36
CA ASN A 491 -29.61 9.08 -2.38
C ASN A 491 -28.39 8.30 -1.83
N ARG A 492 -28.60 7.41 -0.86
CA ARG A 492 -27.61 6.43 -0.37
C ARG A 492 -28.26 5.07 -0.12
N GLY A 493 -28.63 4.40 -1.20
CA GLY A 493 -29.32 3.11 -1.18
C GLY A 493 -28.36 1.93 -1.07
N PHE A 494 -28.67 0.85 -1.77
CA PHE A 494 -27.72 -0.24 -1.97
C PHE A 494 -26.74 0.16 -3.08
N GLU A 495 -25.44 -0.02 -2.84
CA GLU A 495 -24.39 0.27 -3.84
C GLU A 495 -23.99 -0.99 -4.60
N ALA A 496 -23.75 -2.08 -3.86
CA ALA A 496 -23.18 -3.29 -4.43
C ALA A 496 -24.16 -4.46 -4.37
N ILE A 497 -23.98 -5.41 -5.29
CA ILE A 497 -24.73 -6.66 -5.36
C ILE A 497 -23.79 -7.81 -5.77
N ALA A 498 -23.80 -8.90 -5.00
CA ALA A 498 -22.95 -10.07 -5.25
C ALA A 498 -23.78 -11.37 -5.18
N TYR A 499 -23.44 -12.35 -6.01
CA TYR A 499 -24.13 -13.64 -6.06
C TYR A 499 -23.22 -14.72 -5.52
N ASP A 500 -23.57 -15.24 -4.35
CA ASP A 500 -22.98 -16.45 -3.78
C ASP A 500 -23.52 -17.64 -4.56
N SER A 501 -22.70 -18.15 -5.46
CA SER A 501 -23.04 -19.28 -6.31
C SER A 501 -23.02 -20.62 -5.57
N ASP A 502 -22.44 -20.68 -4.38
CA ASP A 502 -22.28 -21.91 -3.61
C ASP A 502 -23.54 -22.17 -2.76
N GLU A 503 -24.09 -21.11 -2.14
CA GLU A 503 -25.32 -21.17 -1.35
C GLU A 503 -26.59 -20.73 -2.11
N ASN A 504 -26.44 -20.17 -3.32
CA ASN A 504 -27.52 -19.56 -4.12
C ASN A 504 -28.21 -18.42 -3.34
N ILE A 505 -27.42 -17.43 -2.92
CA ILE A 505 -27.85 -16.23 -2.19
C ILE A 505 -27.40 -14.99 -2.95
N ILE A 506 -28.27 -13.97 -3.03
CA ILE A 506 -27.88 -12.65 -3.53
C ILE A 506 -27.66 -11.72 -2.35
N TYR A 507 -26.45 -11.22 -2.21
CA TYR A 507 -26.06 -10.25 -1.19
C TYR A 507 -26.11 -8.83 -1.76
N THR A 508 -26.57 -7.88 -0.95
CA THR A 508 -26.58 -6.45 -1.25
C THR A 508 -25.99 -5.64 -0.11
N PHE A 509 -25.30 -4.56 -0.45
CA PHE A 509 -24.52 -3.77 0.49
C PHE A 509 -25.07 -2.37 0.54
N ILE A 510 -25.46 -1.90 1.73
CA ILE A 510 -25.84 -0.50 1.88
C ILE A 510 -24.60 0.37 1.63
N GLN A 511 -24.74 1.42 0.83
CA GLN A 511 -23.60 2.24 0.43
C GLN A 511 -22.91 2.91 1.62
N SER A 512 -23.69 3.46 2.54
CA SER A 512 -23.20 4.18 3.73
C SER A 512 -24.06 3.86 4.95
N PRO A 513 -23.58 4.13 6.18
CA PRO A 513 -24.33 3.80 7.39
C PRO A 513 -25.75 4.39 7.37
N ILE A 514 -26.74 3.64 7.86
CA ILE A 514 -28.13 4.10 7.86
C ILE A 514 -28.40 5.13 8.98
N GLU A 515 -29.39 5.99 8.81
CA GLU A 515 -29.76 7.05 9.77
C GLU A 515 -30.62 6.49 10.91
N ASN A 516 -30.06 5.58 11.68
CA ASN A 516 -30.77 4.88 12.76
C ASN A 516 -30.14 5.16 14.14
N PRO A 517 -30.83 5.92 15.03
CA PRO A 517 -32.18 6.45 14.90
C PRO A 517 -32.29 7.76 14.11
N ASP A 518 -31.18 8.49 13.91
CA ASP A 518 -31.16 9.80 13.27
C ASP A 518 -29.86 10.08 12.51
N ASN A 519 -29.84 11.20 11.78
CA ASN A 519 -28.75 11.59 10.90
C ASN A 519 -27.42 11.93 11.59
N ARG A 520 -27.39 12.16 12.91
CA ARG A 520 -26.15 12.42 13.65
C ARG A 520 -25.33 11.14 13.80
N VAL A 521 -26.00 9.99 13.93
CA VAL A 521 -25.37 8.68 14.10
C VAL A 521 -24.61 8.27 12.85
N ARG A 522 -25.22 8.43 11.67
CA ARG A 522 -24.62 8.09 10.37
C ARG A 522 -23.19 8.61 10.22
N ASN A 523 -22.98 9.90 10.50
CA ASN A 523 -21.70 10.54 10.25
C ASN A 523 -20.56 9.97 11.11
N ASN A 524 -20.89 9.24 12.19
CA ASN A 524 -19.95 8.69 13.17
C ASN A 524 -20.10 7.17 13.34
N SER A 525 -20.76 6.48 12.41
CA SER A 525 -20.89 5.02 12.39
C SER A 525 -19.95 4.38 11.38
N ASP A 526 -19.33 3.25 11.72
CA ASP A 526 -18.58 2.40 10.76
C ASP A 526 -19.47 1.29 10.20
N VAL A 527 -20.67 1.12 10.74
CA VAL A 527 -21.53 -0.03 10.48
C VAL A 527 -22.19 0.08 9.12
N ILE A 528 -21.85 -0.87 8.26
CA ILE A 528 -22.50 -1.21 7.01
C ILE A 528 -23.22 -2.54 7.20
N ARG A 529 -24.43 -2.64 6.66
CA ARG A 529 -25.22 -3.87 6.68
C ARG A 529 -25.15 -4.55 5.32
N ILE A 530 -24.84 -5.84 5.33
CA ILE A 530 -24.89 -6.73 4.17
C ILE A 530 -26.17 -7.57 4.27
N LEU A 531 -27.06 -7.51 3.29
CA LEU A 531 -28.32 -8.27 3.27
C LEU A 531 -28.28 -9.37 2.22
N GLY A 532 -28.44 -10.62 2.64
CA GLY A 532 -28.60 -11.77 1.76
C GLY A 532 -30.07 -12.12 1.56
N ILE A 533 -30.50 -12.30 0.31
CA ILE A 533 -31.85 -12.73 -0.08
C ILE A 533 -31.84 -14.05 -0.86
N ASP A 534 -32.92 -14.83 -0.75
CA ASP A 534 -33.20 -15.95 -1.65
C ASP A 534 -33.60 -15.41 -3.04
N PRO A 535 -32.88 -15.74 -4.12
CA PRO A 535 -33.22 -15.26 -5.46
C PRO A 535 -34.56 -15.79 -5.98
N ALA A 536 -35.16 -16.81 -5.37
CA ALA A 536 -36.44 -17.35 -5.79
C ALA A 536 -37.62 -16.42 -5.51
N ASP A 537 -37.58 -15.67 -4.41
CA ASP A 537 -38.71 -14.83 -3.97
C ASP A 537 -38.32 -13.55 -3.21
N GLY A 538 -37.02 -13.26 -3.07
CA GLY A 538 -36.50 -12.06 -2.41
C GLY A 538 -36.68 -12.05 -0.90
N THR A 539 -36.92 -13.21 -0.27
CA THR A 539 -36.97 -13.34 1.19
C THR A 539 -35.56 -13.15 1.78
N PRO A 540 -35.38 -12.28 2.79
CA PRO A 540 -34.11 -12.19 3.52
C PRO A 540 -33.76 -13.52 4.21
N VAL A 541 -32.52 -13.97 4.03
CA VAL A 541 -32.00 -15.22 4.62
C VAL A 541 -30.77 -15.00 5.50
N ARG A 542 -30.00 -13.92 5.25
CA ARG A 542 -28.81 -13.54 6.01
C ARG A 542 -28.73 -12.03 6.18
N GLU A 543 -28.13 -11.57 7.27
CA GLU A 543 -27.73 -10.18 7.45
C GLU A 543 -26.43 -10.16 8.26
N TYR A 544 -25.41 -9.45 7.78
CA TYR A 544 -24.10 -9.35 8.43
C TYR A 544 -23.70 -7.90 8.66
N VAL A 545 -22.79 -7.68 9.62
CA VAL A 545 -22.16 -6.39 9.88
C VAL A 545 -20.80 -6.34 9.19
N TYR A 546 -20.59 -5.26 8.45
CA TYR A 546 -19.31 -4.85 7.89
C TYR A 546 -18.91 -3.53 8.56
N LEU A 547 -17.63 -3.38 8.91
CA LEU A 547 -17.10 -2.13 9.47
C LEU A 547 -16.23 -1.45 8.42
N LEU A 548 -16.51 -0.19 8.10
CA LEU A 548 -15.66 0.63 7.21
C LEU A 548 -14.30 0.90 7.85
N GLU A 549 -13.24 0.89 7.06
CA GLU A 549 -11.92 1.39 7.49
C GLU A 549 -11.92 2.93 7.48
N ARG A 550 -12.62 3.53 8.43
CA ARG A 550 -12.63 4.99 8.57
C ARG A 550 -11.37 5.43 9.30
N ASN A 551 -10.49 6.15 8.62
CA ASN A 551 -9.39 6.87 9.28
C ASN A 551 -10.02 8.10 9.94
N ARG A 552 -10.51 7.95 11.18
CA ARG A 552 -11.47 8.88 11.78
C ARG A 552 -10.87 10.21 12.23
N GLU A 553 -9.57 10.28 12.53
CA GLU A 553 -9.06 11.37 13.38
C GLU A 553 -7.60 11.74 13.09
N SER A 554 -7.00 11.41 11.94
CA SER A 554 -5.54 11.57 11.79
C SER A 554 -5.04 13.02 11.86
N GLY A 555 -5.89 14.06 11.91
CA GLY A 555 -5.49 15.48 12.03
C GLY A 555 -4.68 16.03 10.84
N ILE A 556 -4.08 15.15 10.05
CA ILE A 556 -3.60 15.28 8.68
C ILE A 556 -4.85 15.49 7.83
N GLY A 557 -4.81 16.41 6.85
CA GLY A 557 -5.97 16.85 6.08
C GLY A 557 -6.57 15.79 5.15
N ILE A 558 -7.04 14.67 5.69
CA ILE A 558 -7.43 13.49 4.93
C ILE A 558 -8.93 13.45 4.63
N SER A 559 -9.21 12.93 3.45
CA SER A 559 -10.54 12.48 3.08
C SER A 559 -10.85 11.16 3.81
N ARG A 560 -12.09 11.03 4.28
CA ARG A 560 -12.55 9.93 5.14
C ARG A 560 -13.31 8.93 4.29
N VAL A 561 -12.91 7.67 4.34
CA VAL A 561 -13.69 6.55 3.79
C VAL A 561 -15.07 6.56 4.45
N ASP A 562 -16.12 6.64 3.65
CA ASP A 562 -17.48 6.71 4.19
C ASP A 562 -18.53 6.00 3.34
N LYS A 563 -18.08 5.21 2.35
CA LYS A 563 -18.98 4.46 1.48
C LYS A 563 -18.33 3.22 0.85
N ILE A 564 -19.18 2.28 0.48
CA ILE A 564 -18.91 1.20 -0.47
C ILE A 564 -19.00 1.74 -1.89
N GLY A 565 -18.20 1.21 -2.82
CA GLY A 565 -18.26 1.46 -4.26
C GLY A 565 -18.83 0.27 -5.04
N ASP A 566 -18.36 -0.96 -4.79
CA ASP A 566 -18.93 -2.20 -5.38
C ASP A 566 -18.47 -3.44 -4.59
N ALA A 567 -19.00 -4.61 -4.91
CA ALA A 567 -18.61 -5.89 -4.32
C ALA A 567 -18.87 -7.07 -5.27
N VAL A 568 -18.02 -8.09 -5.19
CA VAL A 568 -18.10 -9.31 -6.02
C VAL A 568 -17.79 -10.55 -5.18
N TYR A 569 -18.50 -11.65 -5.45
CA TYR A 569 -18.29 -12.93 -4.78
C TYR A 569 -17.03 -13.62 -5.32
N ALA A 570 -16.16 -14.07 -4.41
CA ALA A 570 -14.88 -14.71 -4.73
C ALA A 570 -14.89 -16.24 -4.53
N GLY A 571 -16.02 -16.82 -4.08
CA GLY A 571 -16.13 -18.25 -3.77
C GLY A 571 -15.88 -18.57 -2.29
N ASN A 572 -16.36 -19.72 -1.83
CA ASN A 572 -16.14 -20.23 -0.46
C ASN A 572 -16.50 -19.24 0.66
N GLY A 573 -17.60 -18.50 0.51
CA GLY A 573 -18.04 -17.49 1.49
C GLY A 573 -17.21 -16.20 1.52
N LYS A 574 -16.25 -16.04 0.59
CA LYS A 574 -15.39 -14.86 0.43
C LYS A 574 -15.92 -13.88 -0.61
N PHE A 575 -15.63 -12.61 -0.42
CA PHE A 575 -16.03 -11.50 -1.29
C PHE A 575 -14.88 -10.51 -1.42
N LEU A 576 -14.81 -9.82 -2.55
CA LEU A 576 -14.07 -8.57 -2.66
C LEU A 576 -15.04 -7.40 -2.57
N VAL A 577 -14.65 -6.34 -1.87
CA VAL A 577 -15.43 -5.11 -1.73
C VAL A 577 -14.53 -3.89 -1.89
N LEU A 578 -15.05 -2.91 -2.58
CA LEU A 578 -14.42 -1.61 -2.77
C LEU A 578 -14.96 -0.63 -1.73
N GLU A 579 -14.10 -0.17 -0.83
CA GLU A 579 -14.36 0.98 0.04
C GLU A 579 -13.77 2.24 -0.61
N ARG A 580 -14.45 3.38 -0.48
CA ARG A 580 -13.93 4.63 -1.01
C ARG A 580 -14.23 5.86 -0.16
N ASP A 581 -13.36 6.84 -0.31
CA ASP A 581 -13.56 8.20 0.16
C ASP A 581 -13.99 9.12 -1.00
N SER A 582 -13.94 10.44 -0.80
CA SER A 582 -14.37 11.44 -1.81
C SER A 582 -13.22 12.21 -2.44
N SER A 583 -11.97 11.78 -2.27
CA SER A 583 -10.82 12.42 -2.91
C SER A 583 -10.90 12.23 -4.43
N THR A 584 -10.51 13.27 -5.17
CA THR A 584 -10.43 13.27 -6.64
C THR A 584 -8.98 13.14 -7.09
N PRO A 585 -8.70 12.92 -8.39
CA PRO A 585 -7.34 12.91 -8.91
C PRO A 585 -6.56 14.22 -8.67
N ASP A 586 -7.26 15.35 -8.49
CA ASP A 586 -6.65 16.64 -8.14
C ASP A 586 -6.07 16.66 -6.72
N ASP A 587 -6.55 15.77 -5.83
CA ASP A 587 -6.01 15.59 -4.48
C ASP A 587 -4.76 14.69 -4.47
N GLY A 588 -4.38 14.11 -5.61
CA GLY A 588 -3.22 13.23 -5.76
C GLY A 588 -3.54 11.75 -5.61
N ASP A 589 -2.50 10.95 -5.32
CA ASP A 589 -2.51 9.49 -5.16
C ASP A 589 -2.77 9.04 -3.71
N THR A 590 -2.96 9.97 -2.78
CA THR A 590 -3.27 9.69 -1.36
C THR A 590 -4.74 9.33 -1.10
N GLY A 591 -5.54 9.27 -2.17
CA GLY A 591 -6.93 8.87 -2.12
C GLY A 591 -7.10 7.45 -1.60
N LYS A 592 -8.23 7.21 -0.94
CA LYS A 592 -8.52 5.92 -0.29
C LYS A 592 -9.60 5.21 -1.06
N LYS A 593 -9.19 4.31 -1.95
CA LYS A 593 -10.06 3.48 -2.78
C LYS A 593 -9.60 2.03 -2.61
N TYR A 594 -9.92 1.48 -1.44
CA TYR A 594 -9.40 0.21 -0.97
C TYR A 594 -10.22 -0.95 -1.52
N VAL A 595 -9.54 -1.97 -2.01
CA VAL A 595 -10.15 -3.27 -2.26
C VAL A 595 -9.82 -4.16 -1.07
N PHE A 596 -10.84 -4.65 -0.38
CA PHE A 596 -10.72 -5.65 0.70
C PHE A 596 -11.25 -7.00 0.24
N GLU A 597 -10.60 -8.07 0.66
CA GLU A 597 -11.21 -9.39 0.74
C GLU A 597 -11.87 -9.53 2.11
N PHE A 598 -13.09 -10.06 2.19
CA PHE A 598 -13.72 -10.40 3.46
C PHE A 598 -14.43 -11.75 3.38
N THR A 599 -14.61 -12.39 4.53
CA THR A 599 -15.35 -13.67 4.64
C THR A 599 -16.58 -13.53 5.51
N THR A 600 -17.63 -14.27 5.14
CA THR A 600 -18.85 -14.42 5.97
C THR A 600 -18.77 -15.62 6.92
N LYS A 601 -17.76 -16.50 6.77
CA LYS A 601 -17.45 -17.52 7.78
C LYS A 601 -17.10 -16.82 9.11
N GLY A 602 -17.56 -17.37 10.23
CA GLY A 602 -17.37 -16.78 11.57
C GLY A 602 -18.24 -15.56 11.89
N ALA A 603 -18.71 -14.84 10.87
CA ALA A 603 -19.53 -13.65 11.06
C ALA A 603 -20.91 -14.01 11.65
N THR A 604 -21.40 -13.16 12.55
CA THR A 604 -22.70 -13.37 13.19
C THR A 604 -23.83 -12.96 12.23
N ASN A 605 -24.69 -13.92 11.86
CA ASN A 605 -25.94 -13.61 11.16
C ASN A 605 -26.91 -12.87 12.11
N ILE A 606 -27.08 -11.57 11.91
CA ILE A 606 -27.92 -10.71 12.75
C ILE A 606 -29.38 -10.64 12.31
N LEU A 607 -29.77 -11.32 11.23
CA LEU A 607 -31.12 -11.21 10.66
C LEU A 607 -32.20 -11.55 11.70
N GLY A 608 -33.13 -10.61 11.91
CA GLY A 608 -34.25 -10.79 12.83
C GLY A 608 -33.91 -10.77 14.32
N THR A 609 -32.66 -10.48 14.69
CA THR A 609 -32.27 -10.24 16.09
C THR A 609 -32.92 -8.97 16.64
N ALA A 610 -33.02 -8.88 17.98
CA ALA A 610 -33.59 -7.68 18.61
C ALA A 610 -32.81 -6.40 18.28
N LEU A 611 -31.51 -6.50 18.03
CA LEU A 611 -30.66 -5.37 17.69
C LEU A 611 -30.78 -4.96 16.23
N SER A 612 -30.82 -5.92 15.29
CA SER A 612 -30.96 -5.60 13.85
C SER A 612 -32.32 -4.98 13.53
N LEU A 613 -33.37 -5.38 14.26
CA LEU A 613 -34.73 -4.84 14.14
C LEU A 613 -34.94 -3.52 14.89
N LYS A 614 -34.01 -3.12 15.78
CA LYS A 614 -34.19 -1.93 16.60
C LYS A 614 -34.06 -0.66 15.77
N ASP A 615 -35.04 0.21 15.91
CA ASP A 615 -35.19 1.38 15.07
C ASP A 615 -35.28 2.70 15.89
N ALA A 616 -35.14 2.63 17.22
CA ALA A 616 -35.21 3.77 18.11
C ALA A 616 -34.20 3.63 19.25
N PHE A 617 -33.60 4.76 19.64
CA PHE A 617 -32.74 4.88 20.82
C PHE A 617 -33.56 5.21 22.07
N SER A 618 -33.38 4.45 23.16
CA SER A 618 -34.11 4.67 24.41
C SER A 618 -33.25 5.03 25.63
N GLY A 619 -31.92 5.16 25.45
CA GLY A 619 -30.96 5.59 26.47
C GLY A 619 -29.56 5.03 26.22
N GLU A 620 -28.54 5.49 26.97
CA GLU A 620 -27.13 5.09 26.77
C GLU A 620 -26.89 3.57 26.74
N ASN A 621 -27.71 2.80 27.46
CA ASN A 621 -27.64 1.34 27.54
C ASN A 621 -28.53 0.61 26.50
N ASP A 622 -29.14 1.33 25.56
CA ASP A 622 -30.09 0.79 24.58
C ASP A 622 -29.85 1.41 23.19
N LYS A 623 -28.61 1.27 22.71
CA LYS A 623 -28.13 1.71 21.38
C LYS A 623 -28.83 0.95 20.25
N THR A 624 -28.99 1.60 19.10
CA THR A 624 -29.23 0.97 17.80
C THR A 624 -27.91 0.41 17.27
N LEU A 625 -27.97 -0.51 16.29
CA LEU A 625 -26.78 -1.15 15.73
C LEU A 625 -25.76 -0.12 15.22
N GLU A 626 -26.21 0.93 14.54
CA GLU A 626 -25.37 1.96 13.92
C GLU A 626 -24.70 2.88 14.95
N MET A 627 -25.14 2.86 16.21
CA MET A 627 -24.52 3.60 17.31
C MET A 627 -23.39 2.84 18.00
N MET A 628 -23.23 1.55 17.68
CA MET A 628 -22.29 0.68 18.36
C MET A 628 -20.91 0.78 17.73
N THR A 629 -19.88 0.80 18.57
CA THR A 629 -18.49 0.58 18.14
C THR A 629 -18.25 -0.91 17.89
N GLY A 630 -17.10 -1.26 17.28
CA GLY A 630 -16.68 -2.66 17.14
C GLY A 630 -16.68 -3.40 18.49
N ASP A 631 -16.11 -2.79 19.53
CA ASP A 631 -16.03 -3.41 20.86
C ASP A 631 -17.40 -3.59 21.51
N GLU A 632 -18.32 -2.65 21.28
CA GLU A 632 -19.70 -2.80 21.75
C GLU A 632 -20.45 -3.91 21.00
N LEU A 633 -20.18 -4.11 19.71
CA LEU A 633 -20.72 -5.23 18.93
C LEU A 633 -20.21 -6.56 19.46
N ALA A 634 -18.90 -6.69 19.68
CA ALA A 634 -18.30 -7.89 20.26
C ALA A 634 -18.86 -8.17 21.67
N ALA A 635 -19.01 -7.15 22.51
CA ALA A 635 -19.63 -7.27 23.83
C ALA A 635 -21.11 -7.72 23.76
N ALA A 636 -21.80 -7.43 22.65
CA ALA A 636 -23.14 -7.93 22.37
C ALA A 636 -23.17 -9.33 21.71
N GLY A 637 -22.01 -9.95 21.52
CA GLY A 637 -21.87 -11.26 20.87
C GLY A 637 -22.08 -11.22 19.36
N ILE A 638 -21.82 -10.08 18.72
CA ILE A 638 -21.89 -9.89 17.28
C ILE A 638 -20.48 -9.75 16.75
N GLN A 639 -20.05 -10.74 15.98
CA GLN A 639 -18.83 -10.67 15.19
C GLN A 639 -19.13 -10.08 13.81
N PRO A 640 -18.56 -8.92 13.46
CA PRO A 640 -18.52 -8.42 12.09
C PRO A 640 -17.79 -9.41 11.16
N VAL A 641 -17.91 -9.21 9.86
CA VAL A 641 -17.07 -9.94 8.90
C VAL A 641 -15.59 -9.59 9.09
N ALA A 642 -14.73 -10.60 9.01
CA ALA A 642 -13.28 -10.41 8.98
C ALA A 642 -12.84 -10.01 7.57
N LYS A 643 -11.91 -9.05 7.47
CA LYS A 643 -11.45 -8.50 6.19
C LYS A 643 -9.94 -8.29 6.16
N THR A 644 -9.36 -8.36 4.98
CA THR A 644 -7.94 -8.14 4.69
C THR A 644 -7.82 -7.19 3.50
N LYS A 645 -6.99 -6.16 3.62
CA LYS A 645 -6.73 -5.20 2.55
C LYS A 645 -5.94 -5.88 1.43
N VAL A 646 -6.43 -5.81 0.20
CA VAL A 646 -5.75 -6.36 -0.99
C VAL A 646 -4.88 -5.30 -1.66
N LEU A 647 -5.44 -4.11 -1.89
CA LEU A 647 -4.72 -2.98 -2.50
C LEU A 647 -5.46 -1.65 -2.30
N ASN A 648 -4.78 -0.54 -2.59
CA ASN A 648 -5.36 0.78 -2.79
C ASN A 648 -5.23 1.18 -4.27
N LEU A 649 -6.34 1.51 -4.94
CA LEU A 649 -6.35 1.78 -6.38
C LEU A 649 -5.46 2.99 -6.79
N PRO A 650 -5.51 4.14 -6.10
CA PRO A 650 -4.59 5.26 -6.29
C PRO A 650 -3.11 4.88 -6.21
N SER A 651 -2.73 4.01 -5.29
CA SER A 651 -1.34 3.60 -5.09
C SER A 651 -0.75 2.86 -6.29
N ILE A 652 -1.58 2.19 -7.09
CA ILE A 652 -1.16 1.51 -8.33
C ILE A 652 -1.45 2.36 -9.58
N GLY A 653 -1.82 3.63 -9.41
CA GLY A 653 -2.02 4.61 -10.48
C GLY A 653 -3.44 4.69 -11.05
N TYR A 654 -4.44 3.99 -10.49
CA TYR A 654 -5.82 4.09 -10.98
C TYR A 654 -6.50 5.36 -10.43
N LEU A 655 -6.48 6.43 -11.23
CA LEU A 655 -6.96 7.77 -10.86
C LEU A 655 -7.93 8.40 -11.88
N PRO A 656 -8.97 7.69 -12.40
CA PRO A 656 -9.88 8.29 -13.38
C PRO A 656 -10.92 9.23 -12.78
N SER A 657 -11.39 8.99 -11.55
CA SER A 657 -12.34 9.84 -10.79
C SER A 657 -12.35 9.49 -9.30
N ASP A 658 -13.19 10.17 -8.50
CA ASP A 658 -13.46 9.84 -7.09
C ASP A 658 -14.41 8.63 -6.91
N LYS A 659 -14.90 8.06 -8.02
CA LYS A 659 -15.98 7.07 -8.05
C LYS A 659 -15.59 5.79 -8.80
N PRO A 660 -14.62 5.01 -8.32
CA PRO A 660 -14.59 3.61 -8.70
C PRO A 660 -15.86 2.93 -8.12
N GLU A 661 -16.69 2.37 -8.99
CA GLU A 661 -18.03 1.84 -8.66
C GLU A 661 -18.33 0.51 -9.38
N GLY A 662 -17.45 0.05 -10.26
CA GLY A 662 -17.53 -1.30 -10.82
C GLY A 662 -16.36 -2.16 -10.38
N LEU A 663 -16.61 -3.38 -9.89
CA LEU A 663 -15.60 -4.37 -9.50
C LEU A 663 -15.99 -5.77 -9.99
N ALA A 664 -15.07 -6.46 -10.68
CA ALA A 664 -15.27 -7.84 -11.10
C ALA A 664 -13.99 -8.69 -10.94
N ILE A 665 -14.18 -10.00 -10.75
CA ILE A 665 -13.10 -11.00 -10.74
C ILE A 665 -13.06 -11.71 -12.10
N LEU A 666 -11.86 -11.85 -12.66
CA LEU A 666 -11.59 -12.61 -13.88
C LEU A 666 -11.24 -14.08 -13.55
N PRO A 667 -11.36 -15.02 -14.50
CA PRO A 667 -11.15 -16.46 -14.25
C PRO A 667 -9.75 -16.83 -13.75
N ASN A 668 -8.75 -15.98 -13.99
CA ASN A 668 -7.36 -16.16 -13.54
C ASN A 668 -7.07 -15.47 -12.19
N GLY A 669 -8.07 -14.86 -11.55
CA GLY A 669 -7.91 -14.15 -10.28
C GLY A 669 -7.60 -12.65 -10.43
N ASP A 670 -7.32 -12.18 -11.64
CA ASP A 670 -7.16 -10.75 -11.93
C ASP A 670 -8.46 -9.99 -11.63
N LEU A 671 -8.33 -8.69 -11.35
CA LEU A 671 -9.47 -7.81 -11.07
C LEU A 671 -9.73 -6.89 -12.25
N ALA A 672 -10.99 -6.54 -12.44
CA ALA A 672 -11.41 -5.46 -13.33
C ALA A 672 -12.13 -4.39 -12.52
N VAL A 673 -11.77 -3.13 -12.73
CA VAL A 673 -12.37 -1.97 -12.05
C VAL A 673 -12.86 -0.93 -13.07
N MET A 674 -14.01 -0.32 -12.80
CA MET A 674 -14.60 0.73 -13.63
C MET A 674 -15.00 1.94 -12.77
N ASN A 675 -14.88 3.13 -13.33
CA ASN A 675 -15.36 4.35 -12.70
C ASN A 675 -16.69 4.86 -13.28
N ASP A 676 -17.51 5.42 -12.40
CA ASP A 676 -18.58 6.33 -12.77
C ASP A 676 -17.98 7.70 -13.11
N ASN A 677 -18.32 8.20 -14.30
CA ASN A 677 -17.91 9.50 -14.80
C ASN A 677 -19.06 10.52 -14.86
N ASP A 678 -20.23 10.21 -14.29
CA ASP A 678 -21.43 11.06 -14.31
C ASP A 678 -21.81 11.56 -15.73
N PHE A 679 -21.61 10.73 -16.76
CA PHE A 679 -21.75 11.09 -18.19
C PHE A 679 -20.93 12.31 -18.64
N GLY A 680 -19.87 12.64 -17.90
CA GLY A 680 -19.06 13.83 -18.13
C GLY A 680 -19.74 15.15 -17.79
N LEU A 681 -20.67 15.12 -16.83
CA LEU A 681 -21.45 16.29 -16.42
C LEU A 681 -21.04 16.87 -15.05
N ALA A 682 -20.13 16.20 -14.33
CA ALA A 682 -19.73 16.60 -12.98
C ALA A 682 -18.89 17.89 -12.91
N GLY A 683 -18.29 18.34 -14.02
CA GLY A 683 -17.62 19.64 -14.11
C GLY A 683 -16.40 19.81 -13.19
N ALA A 684 -15.73 18.72 -12.80
CA ALA A 684 -14.69 18.70 -11.77
C ALA A 684 -13.28 19.10 -12.26
N GLY A 685 -12.97 19.05 -13.56
CA GLY A 685 -11.59 19.24 -14.03
C GLY A 685 -10.77 17.96 -13.86
N VAL A 686 -10.21 17.47 -14.98
CA VAL A 686 -9.48 16.20 -15.17
C VAL A 686 -10.23 14.95 -14.67
N SER A 687 -10.86 14.10 -15.47
CA SER A 687 -11.21 14.05 -16.88
C SER A 687 -12.58 13.36 -16.91
N ASP A 688 -13.54 13.85 -17.68
CA ASP A 688 -14.89 13.27 -17.80
C ASP A 688 -14.90 11.86 -18.48
N ASN A 689 -13.85 11.06 -18.25
CA ASN A 689 -13.58 9.80 -18.91
C ASN A 689 -14.11 8.66 -18.07
N SER A 690 -14.81 7.72 -18.72
CA SER A 690 -14.85 6.38 -18.18
C SER A 690 -13.47 5.72 -18.37
N SER A 691 -13.13 4.75 -17.53
CA SER A 691 -11.89 4.00 -17.57
C SER A 691 -12.10 2.59 -17.04
N LEU A 692 -11.62 1.59 -17.79
CA LEU A 692 -11.55 0.20 -17.35
C LEU A 692 -10.11 -0.11 -16.94
N GLY A 693 -9.88 -0.42 -15.67
CA GLY A 693 -8.61 -0.94 -15.18
C GLY A 693 -8.63 -2.46 -15.13
N ILE A 694 -7.59 -3.11 -15.67
CA ILE A 694 -7.31 -4.54 -15.43
C ILE A 694 -6.12 -4.62 -14.51
N ILE A 695 -6.30 -5.25 -13.36
CA ILE A 695 -5.28 -5.43 -12.33
C ILE A 695 -4.84 -6.88 -12.36
N SER A 696 -3.64 -7.11 -12.88
CA SER A 696 -2.99 -8.42 -12.85
C SER A 696 -2.07 -8.52 -11.64
N PHE A 697 -1.75 -9.74 -11.20
CA PHE A 697 -0.82 -9.92 -10.10
C PHE A 697 0.47 -10.62 -10.55
N GLN A 698 1.61 -9.95 -10.39
CA GLN A 698 2.91 -10.47 -10.78
C GLN A 698 3.45 -11.44 -9.74
N GLN A 699 4.01 -12.56 -10.18
CA GLN A 699 4.50 -13.63 -9.31
C GLN A 699 5.96 -13.35 -8.89
N ASN A 700 6.17 -12.24 -8.19
CA ASN A 700 7.46 -11.74 -7.68
C ASN A 700 7.48 -11.61 -6.15
N TYR A 701 6.55 -12.25 -5.45
CA TYR A 701 6.52 -12.33 -3.98
C TYR A 701 6.91 -13.73 -3.49
N GLY A 702 7.70 -14.48 -4.26
CA GLY A 702 8.15 -15.81 -3.82
C GLY A 702 9.16 -15.71 -2.67
N PHE A 703 9.35 -16.81 -1.94
CA PHE A 703 10.46 -16.93 -0.99
C PHE A 703 10.83 -18.39 -0.78
N ASP A 704 12.05 -18.62 -0.32
CA ASP A 704 12.51 -19.93 0.13
C ASP A 704 12.10 -20.15 1.59
N ALA A 705 11.20 -21.12 1.81
CA ALA A 705 10.48 -21.32 3.07
C ALA A 705 11.02 -22.46 3.93
N SER A 706 12.04 -23.20 3.47
CA SER A 706 12.51 -24.43 4.12
C SER A 706 14.02 -24.49 4.22
N ASP A 707 14.49 -24.83 5.40
CA ASP A 707 15.90 -25.17 5.69
C ASP A 707 16.18 -26.69 5.54
N ARG A 708 15.27 -27.46 4.92
CA ARG A 708 15.36 -28.93 4.83
C ARG A 708 15.46 -29.48 3.41
N ASP A 709 15.19 -28.66 2.40
CA ASP A 709 15.56 -29.00 1.03
C ASP A 709 16.98 -28.51 0.70
N ASP A 710 17.65 -29.22 -0.21
CA ASP A 710 19.02 -28.88 -0.62
C ASP A 710 19.06 -27.71 -1.65
N GLU A 711 17.93 -27.32 -2.25
CA GLU A 711 17.85 -26.32 -3.32
C GLU A 711 17.58 -24.90 -2.76
N ILE A 712 17.63 -23.86 -3.61
CA ILE A 712 17.05 -22.55 -3.27
C ILE A 712 15.76 -22.46 -4.07
N GLU A 713 14.62 -22.57 -3.40
CA GLU A 713 13.29 -22.63 -3.98
C GLU A 713 12.49 -21.37 -3.64
N ILE A 714 12.84 -20.26 -4.31
CA ILE A 714 12.10 -18.99 -4.25
C ILE A 714 10.84 -19.11 -5.11
N VAL A 715 9.71 -19.48 -4.49
CA VAL A 715 8.43 -19.71 -5.15
C VAL A 715 7.27 -19.08 -4.37
N PRO A 716 6.14 -18.78 -5.03
CA PRO A 716 4.91 -18.37 -4.35
C PRO A 716 4.45 -19.42 -3.32
N ARG A 717 4.03 -18.96 -2.13
CA ARG A 717 3.53 -19.81 -1.04
C ARG A 717 2.18 -19.29 -0.55
N PRO A 718 1.25 -20.14 -0.08
CA PRO A 718 -0.07 -19.75 0.42
C PRO A 718 0.01 -19.15 1.85
N THR A 719 0.84 -18.12 2.01
CA THR A 719 1.13 -17.42 3.26
C THR A 719 0.92 -15.91 3.11
N LEU A 720 0.63 -15.25 4.21
CA LEU A 720 0.57 -13.79 4.33
C LEU A 720 1.80 -13.30 5.11
N GLY A 721 2.73 -12.62 4.44
CA GLY A 721 3.90 -12.02 5.07
C GLY A 721 3.54 -10.74 5.81
N MET A 722 3.96 -10.64 7.06
CA MET A 722 3.74 -9.47 7.90
C MET A 722 4.90 -8.50 7.69
N TYR A 723 4.62 -7.22 7.40
CA TYR A 723 5.67 -6.25 7.06
C TYR A 723 6.60 -5.95 8.24
N MET A 724 6.02 -5.69 9.42
CA MET A 724 6.73 -5.66 10.70
C MET A 724 8.12 -5.01 10.63
N PRO A 725 8.21 -3.70 10.38
CA PRO A 725 9.48 -3.07 10.14
C PRO A 725 10.20 -2.70 11.42
N ASP A 726 11.45 -3.12 11.53
CA ASP A 726 12.40 -2.66 12.56
C ASP A 726 12.68 -1.16 12.33
N ALA A 727 13.51 -0.82 11.35
CA ALA A 727 13.78 0.57 11.03
C ALA A 727 12.80 1.18 10.01
N ILE A 728 12.58 2.49 10.17
CA ILE A 728 11.84 3.33 9.22
C ILE A 728 12.57 4.64 8.92
N ALA A 729 12.43 5.14 7.68
CA ALA A 729 12.98 6.43 7.26
C ALA A 729 11.92 7.27 6.52
N SER A 730 11.73 8.52 6.96
CA SER A 730 10.85 9.46 6.23
C SER A 730 11.65 10.33 5.26
N PHE A 731 11.12 10.52 4.06
CA PHE A 731 11.70 11.41 3.05
C PHE A 731 10.59 12.15 2.30
N SER A 732 10.96 13.19 1.55
CA SER A 732 9.98 13.97 0.78
C SER A 732 10.43 14.18 -0.65
N ILE A 733 9.51 13.94 -1.58
CA ILE A 733 9.67 14.20 -3.01
C ILE A 733 8.52 15.10 -3.44
N ASP A 734 8.84 16.22 -4.06
CA ASP A 734 7.87 17.24 -4.52
C ASP A 734 6.89 17.71 -3.43
N GLY A 735 7.31 17.70 -2.17
CA GLY A 735 6.51 18.14 -1.02
C GLY A 735 5.52 17.10 -0.48
N LYS A 736 5.49 15.88 -1.03
CA LYS A 736 4.79 14.74 -0.45
C LYS A 736 5.71 14.00 0.51
N THR A 737 5.19 13.47 1.61
CA THR A 737 5.97 12.66 2.55
C THR A 737 5.79 11.18 2.22
N TYR A 738 6.90 10.45 2.25
CA TYR A 738 6.96 8.99 2.10
C TYR A 738 7.73 8.38 3.28
N ILE A 739 7.45 7.12 3.56
CA ILE A 739 8.10 6.33 4.61
C ILE A 739 8.68 5.08 3.95
N ALA A 740 9.99 4.89 4.03
CA ALA A 740 10.63 3.63 3.70
C ALA A 740 10.70 2.74 4.94
N THR A 741 10.47 1.44 4.77
CA THR A 741 10.43 0.45 5.86
C THR A 741 11.36 -0.72 5.56
N ALA A 742 12.12 -1.17 6.56
CA ALA A 742 12.95 -2.37 6.50
C ALA A 742 12.17 -3.54 7.14
N ASN A 743 11.67 -4.47 6.34
CA ASN A 743 10.63 -5.42 6.77
C ASN A 743 11.23 -6.72 7.32
N GLU A 744 11.85 -6.63 8.51
CA GLU A 744 12.57 -7.71 9.19
C GLU A 744 11.62 -8.77 9.78
N GLY A 745 10.88 -8.39 10.82
CA GLY A 745 9.71 -9.07 11.35
C GLY A 745 9.95 -9.89 12.60
N ASP A 746 10.18 -9.22 13.73
CA ASP A 746 10.34 -9.89 15.01
C ASP A 746 9.06 -10.53 15.58
N SER A 747 9.20 -11.24 16.68
CA SER A 747 8.09 -11.98 17.28
C SER A 747 8.11 -11.87 18.79
N ARG A 748 6.94 -11.93 19.43
CA ARG A 748 6.90 -12.05 20.88
C ARG A 748 7.16 -13.49 21.31
N ASP A 749 8.41 -13.77 21.68
CA ASP A 749 8.88 -15.06 22.20
C ASP A 749 9.57 -14.93 23.56
N TYR A 750 8.78 -14.95 24.63
CA TYR A 750 9.26 -14.88 26.02
C TYR A 750 9.04 -16.20 26.77
N ASP A 751 9.77 -16.41 27.87
CA ASP A 751 9.65 -17.59 28.74
C ASP A 751 8.20 -17.86 29.21
N GLY A 752 7.44 -16.79 29.48
CA GLY A 752 6.05 -16.82 29.94
C GLY A 752 4.98 -16.85 28.84
N TYR A 753 5.32 -16.43 27.63
CA TYR A 753 4.41 -16.34 26.49
C TYR A 753 5.19 -16.34 25.18
N SER A 754 4.78 -17.21 24.26
CA SER A 754 5.32 -17.25 22.90
C SER A 754 4.16 -17.31 21.92
N GLU A 755 4.18 -16.45 20.90
CA GLU A 755 3.30 -16.60 19.75
C GLU A 755 3.90 -17.49 18.66
N GLU A 756 5.18 -17.83 18.71
CA GLU A 756 5.82 -18.64 17.67
C GLU A 756 5.30 -20.09 17.65
N LEU A 757 4.95 -20.54 16.45
CA LEU A 757 4.67 -21.93 16.10
C LEU A 757 5.40 -22.28 14.81
N ARG A 758 5.31 -23.55 14.42
CA ARG A 758 5.66 -24.00 13.07
C ARG A 758 4.42 -24.43 12.32
N VAL A 759 4.45 -24.33 10.99
CA VAL A 759 3.30 -24.70 10.16
C VAL A 759 2.93 -26.19 10.30
N ASP A 760 3.87 -27.07 10.58
CA ASP A 760 3.59 -28.50 10.82
C ASP A 760 2.83 -28.77 12.15
N ASP A 761 2.86 -27.83 13.09
CA ASP A 761 2.10 -27.89 14.34
C ASP A 761 0.65 -27.38 14.19
N LEU A 762 0.33 -26.72 13.07
CA LEU A 762 -1.00 -26.18 12.82
C LEU A 762 -2.02 -27.25 12.43
N VAL A 763 -3.27 -27.01 12.79
CA VAL A 763 -4.43 -27.69 12.20
C VAL A 763 -4.95 -26.77 11.10
N LEU A 764 -4.68 -27.08 9.83
CA LEU A 764 -5.10 -26.24 8.71
C LEU A 764 -6.54 -26.54 8.29
N ASP A 765 -7.33 -25.49 8.03
CA ASP A 765 -8.70 -25.60 7.49
C ASP A 765 -8.65 -26.33 6.13
N PRO A 766 -9.46 -27.37 5.91
CA PRO A 766 -9.43 -28.18 4.69
C PRO A 766 -10.03 -27.49 3.45
N ASP A 767 -10.87 -26.46 3.62
CA ASP A 767 -11.39 -25.65 2.52
C ASP A 767 -10.34 -24.63 2.04
N SER A 768 -9.56 -24.05 2.95
CA SER A 768 -8.46 -23.12 2.68
C SER A 768 -7.20 -23.84 2.20
N TYR A 769 -6.90 -25.01 2.79
CA TYR A 769 -5.69 -25.81 2.54
C TYR A 769 -6.02 -27.28 2.21
N PRO A 770 -6.64 -27.57 1.05
CA PRO A 770 -7.03 -28.94 0.68
C PRO A 770 -5.85 -29.91 0.50
N ASN A 771 -4.63 -29.38 0.39
CA ASN A 771 -3.36 -30.10 0.27
C ASN A 771 -2.46 -29.93 1.51
N ALA A 772 -3.04 -29.68 2.70
CA ALA A 772 -2.32 -29.47 3.96
C ALA A 772 -1.19 -30.48 4.21
N ALA A 773 -1.41 -31.77 4.00
CA ALA A 773 -0.39 -32.80 4.24
C ALA A 773 0.89 -32.60 3.41
N ASP A 774 0.78 -32.17 2.16
CA ASP A 774 1.96 -31.88 1.34
C ASP A 774 2.60 -30.55 1.77
N LEU A 775 1.79 -29.53 2.08
CA LEU A 775 2.28 -28.22 2.54
C LEU A 775 3.07 -28.32 3.85
N GLN A 776 2.62 -29.16 4.78
CA GLN A 776 3.20 -29.34 6.11
C GLN A 776 4.43 -30.27 6.13
N GLU A 777 4.87 -30.81 5.00
CA GLU A 777 6.16 -31.52 4.94
C GLU A 777 7.31 -30.54 5.23
N SER A 778 8.39 -31.05 5.83
CA SER A 778 9.52 -30.23 6.26
C SER A 778 10.23 -29.52 5.10
N GLU A 779 10.24 -30.14 3.92
CA GLU A 779 10.79 -29.59 2.68
C GLU A 779 9.89 -28.52 2.03
N ASN A 780 8.68 -28.29 2.56
CA ASN A 780 7.75 -27.26 2.10
C ASN A 780 7.58 -26.16 3.15
N LEU A 781 6.38 -25.98 3.71
CA LEU A 781 6.12 -24.98 4.74
C LEU A 781 6.28 -25.55 6.15
N GLY A 782 6.33 -26.87 6.34
CA GLY A 782 6.21 -27.47 7.67
C GLY A 782 7.16 -26.88 8.72
N ARG A 783 8.37 -26.49 8.29
CA ARG A 783 9.36 -25.85 9.15
C ARG A 783 9.15 -24.35 9.32
N LEU A 784 8.49 -23.66 8.41
CA LEU A 784 8.32 -22.20 8.48
C LEU A 784 7.76 -21.78 9.84
N LYS A 785 8.43 -20.83 10.50
CA LYS A 785 7.89 -20.17 11.69
C LYS A 785 6.67 -19.34 11.33
N THR A 786 5.67 -19.39 12.21
CA THR A 786 4.38 -18.72 12.04
C THR A 786 3.84 -18.32 13.40
N THR A 787 2.76 -17.53 13.43
CA THR A 787 2.17 -17.05 14.67
C THR A 787 0.94 -17.85 15.09
N ALA A 788 0.75 -18.04 16.40
CA ALA A 788 -0.48 -18.51 17.03
C ALA A 788 -1.51 -17.39 17.29
N ALA A 789 -1.10 -16.12 17.15
CA ALA A 789 -1.91 -14.95 17.49
C ALA A 789 -3.06 -14.70 16.51
N ASN A 790 -2.89 -15.11 15.25
CA ASN A 790 -3.83 -14.90 14.15
C ASN A 790 -3.88 -16.16 13.28
N GLY A 791 -4.95 -16.29 12.48
CA GLY A 791 -5.06 -17.36 11.46
C GLY A 791 -6.36 -18.15 11.52
N ASP A 792 -6.99 -18.23 12.69
CA ASP A 792 -8.34 -18.78 12.89
C ASP A 792 -9.37 -17.64 12.69
N VAL A 793 -9.79 -17.44 11.44
CA VAL A 793 -10.61 -16.28 11.06
C VAL A 793 -12.06 -16.48 11.48
N ASP A 794 -12.54 -17.73 11.51
CA ASP A 794 -13.92 -18.04 11.86
C ASP A 794 -14.14 -18.55 13.31
N GLY A 795 -13.07 -18.77 14.06
CA GLY A 795 -13.06 -19.09 15.47
C GLY A 795 -13.40 -20.54 15.78
N ASP A 796 -13.25 -21.46 14.83
CA ASP A 796 -13.60 -22.87 14.98
C ASP A 796 -12.43 -23.75 15.49
N GLY A 797 -11.22 -23.18 15.53
CA GLY A 797 -10.01 -23.78 16.06
C GLY A 797 -9.09 -24.44 15.04
N ASP A 798 -9.41 -24.39 13.74
CA ASP A 798 -8.44 -24.60 12.66
C ASP A 798 -7.98 -23.27 12.03
N VAL A 799 -6.96 -23.36 11.17
CA VAL A 799 -6.26 -22.19 10.61
C VAL A 799 -6.67 -21.97 9.16
N ASP A 800 -7.33 -20.85 8.90
CA ASP A 800 -7.72 -20.35 7.59
C ASP A 800 -6.58 -19.62 6.86
N GLN A 801 -5.67 -19.02 7.61
CA GLN A 801 -4.58 -18.17 7.09
C GLN A 801 -3.27 -18.43 7.82
N ILE A 802 -2.25 -18.85 7.08
CA ILE A 802 -0.87 -18.98 7.57
C ILE A 802 -0.15 -17.64 7.38
N TYR A 803 0.52 -17.17 8.43
CA TYR A 803 1.33 -15.95 8.39
C TYR A 803 2.82 -16.28 8.43
N SER A 804 3.66 -15.48 7.79
CA SER A 804 5.11 -15.50 7.96
C SER A 804 5.59 -14.21 8.59
N TYR A 805 6.59 -14.34 9.46
CA TYR A 805 7.33 -13.22 10.02
C TYR A 805 8.18 -12.55 8.93
N GLY A 806 8.15 -11.23 8.91
CA GLY A 806 8.80 -10.42 7.90
C GLY A 806 8.14 -10.50 6.52
N ALA A 807 8.22 -9.41 5.77
CA ALA A 807 7.89 -9.41 4.35
C ALA A 807 9.12 -9.70 3.47
N ARG A 808 10.31 -9.84 4.08
CA ARG A 808 11.60 -10.17 3.42
C ARG A 808 11.98 -9.17 2.32
N SER A 809 11.59 -7.92 2.51
CA SER A 809 11.68 -6.84 1.53
C SER A 809 11.94 -5.50 2.20
N PHE A 810 12.09 -4.45 1.40
CA PHE A 810 11.80 -3.10 1.86
C PHE A 810 10.54 -2.59 1.14
N SER A 811 9.84 -1.67 1.79
CA SER A 811 8.66 -1.03 1.20
C SER A 811 8.76 0.49 1.24
N ILE A 812 7.96 1.16 0.41
CA ILE A 812 7.71 2.60 0.45
C ILE A 812 6.20 2.79 0.65
N LEU A 813 5.84 3.58 1.66
CA LEU A 813 4.48 3.97 1.99
C LEU A 813 4.29 5.47 1.76
N ASP A 814 3.06 5.89 1.48
CA ASP A 814 2.69 7.30 1.60
C ASP A 814 2.48 7.71 3.07
N GLU A 815 2.26 9.00 3.31
CA GLU A 815 1.94 9.58 4.62
C GLU A 815 0.68 9.02 5.31
N ASN A 816 -0.13 8.23 4.61
CA ASN A 816 -1.33 7.57 5.14
C ASN A 816 -1.13 6.06 5.37
N GLY A 817 0.09 5.55 5.18
CA GLY A 817 0.40 4.13 5.30
C GLY A 817 -0.09 3.29 4.13
N ASN A 818 -0.43 3.91 2.99
CA ASN A 818 -0.75 3.14 1.79
C ASN A 818 0.56 2.68 1.13
N LEU A 819 0.67 1.39 0.82
CA LEU A 819 1.81 0.80 0.11
C LEU A 819 1.92 1.40 -1.31
N ILE A 820 3.07 1.97 -1.63
CA ILE A 820 3.41 2.57 -2.93
C ILE A 820 4.36 1.66 -3.72
N PHE A 821 5.31 1.03 -3.04
CA PHE A 821 6.26 0.09 -3.64
C PHE A 821 6.68 -0.96 -2.62
N ASP A 822 6.98 -2.17 -3.10
CA ASP A 822 7.64 -3.22 -2.34
C ASP A 822 8.67 -3.94 -3.23
N SER A 823 9.85 -4.26 -2.70
CA SER A 823 10.90 -4.94 -3.47
C SER A 823 10.62 -6.40 -3.81
N GLY A 824 9.46 -6.94 -3.41
CA GLY A 824 9.03 -8.30 -3.69
C GLY A 824 9.99 -9.33 -3.13
N ASP A 825 10.49 -10.20 -4.00
CA ASP A 825 11.44 -11.28 -3.73
C ASP A 825 12.87 -10.96 -4.16
N GLU A 826 13.15 -9.68 -4.50
CA GLU A 826 14.44 -9.29 -5.07
C GLU A 826 15.62 -9.59 -4.16
N PHE A 827 15.49 -9.40 -2.85
CA PHE A 827 16.60 -9.60 -1.91
C PHE A 827 17.08 -11.06 -1.91
N GLU A 828 16.15 -12.01 -1.79
CA GLU A 828 16.47 -13.43 -1.89
C GLU A 828 16.99 -13.80 -3.29
N ARG A 829 16.40 -13.25 -4.37
CA ARG A 829 16.90 -13.53 -5.73
C ARG A 829 18.34 -13.05 -5.93
N ILE A 830 18.66 -11.86 -5.43
CA ILE A 830 19.99 -11.25 -5.56
C ILE A 830 21.01 -12.03 -4.73
N THR A 831 20.69 -12.33 -3.46
CA THR A 831 21.60 -13.10 -2.59
C THR A 831 21.75 -14.55 -3.08
N ALA A 832 20.71 -15.18 -3.63
CA ALA A 832 20.81 -16.49 -4.26
C ALA A 832 21.71 -16.47 -5.51
N GLU A 833 21.71 -15.39 -6.29
CA GLU A 833 22.58 -15.25 -7.46
C GLU A 833 24.05 -15.00 -7.07
N LEU A 834 24.29 -14.17 -6.06
CA LEU A 834 25.62 -13.67 -5.70
C LEU A 834 26.32 -14.52 -4.63
N LEU A 835 25.57 -15.02 -3.66
CA LEU A 835 26.04 -15.75 -2.48
C LEU A 835 25.25 -17.07 -2.26
N PRO A 836 25.09 -17.95 -3.27
CA PRO A 836 24.25 -19.16 -3.16
C PRO A 836 24.68 -20.14 -2.06
N ASP A 837 25.98 -20.15 -1.72
CA ASP A 837 26.55 -21.02 -0.69
C ASP A 837 26.29 -20.51 0.74
N TYR A 838 25.83 -19.26 0.88
CA TYR A 838 25.52 -18.60 2.16
C TYR A 838 24.09 -18.07 2.20
N PHE A 839 23.28 -18.35 1.17
CA PHE A 839 21.93 -17.84 1.03
C PHE A 839 21.09 -18.05 2.30
N ASN A 840 20.41 -16.99 2.76
CA ASN A 840 19.64 -16.94 4.01
C ASN A 840 20.40 -17.58 5.19
N SER A 841 21.69 -17.24 5.36
CA SER A 841 22.48 -17.65 6.54
C SER A 841 22.25 -16.69 7.71
N GLN A 842 22.36 -17.18 8.95
CA GLN A 842 22.22 -16.44 10.21
C GLN A 842 23.47 -15.59 10.53
N GLY A 843 24.19 -15.10 9.52
CA GLY A 843 25.51 -14.51 9.74
C GLY A 843 26.60 -15.55 10.04
N ASP A 844 26.27 -16.83 10.20
CA ASP A 844 27.22 -17.94 10.14
C ASP A 844 27.48 -18.38 8.68
N ASP A 845 28.27 -19.45 8.52
CA ASP A 845 28.57 -20.03 7.20
C ASP A 845 27.56 -21.14 6.82
N ASP A 846 26.45 -21.28 7.56
CA ASP A 846 25.44 -22.31 7.34
C ASP A 846 24.35 -21.80 6.38
N ARG A 847 24.30 -22.43 5.20
CA ARG A 847 23.32 -22.13 4.15
C ARG A 847 21.89 -22.45 4.60
N LYS A 848 20.96 -21.52 4.33
CA LYS A 848 19.49 -21.64 4.49
C LYS A 848 18.95 -21.74 5.92
N ASN A 849 19.76 -21.56 6.96
CA ASN A 849 19.28 -21.67 8.34
C ASN A 849 18.30 -20.56 8.77
N ARG A 850 18.11 -19.50 7.96
CA ARG A 850 17.05 -18.48 8.12
C ARG A 850 15.89 -18.63 7.13
N SER A 851 15.94 -19.59 6.20
CA SER A 851 14.87 -19.79 5.21
C SER A 851 13.54 -20.17 5.83
N ASP A 852 13.53 -21.04 6.85
CA ASP A 852 12.33 -21.39 7.60
C ASP A 852 11.93 -20.31 8.63
N ASP A 853 12.58 -19.15 8.63
CA ASP A 853 12.37 -18.06 9.59
C ASP A 853 12.10 -16.70 8.89
N LYS A 854 12.96 -15.69 9.03
CA LYS A 854 12.81 -14.34 8.46
C LYS A 854 13.61 -14.09 7.16
N GLY A 855 14.37 -15.08 6.67
CA GLY A 855 15.07 -15.02 5.38
C GLY A 855 16.26 -14.05 5.34
N PRO A 856 16.23 -12.97 4.53
CA PRO A 856 17.34 -12.03 4.40
C PRO A 856 17.41 -10.94 5.48
N GLU A 857 16.37 -10.77 6.30
CA GLU A 857 16.28 -9.83 7.45
C GLU A 857 16.74 -8.40 7.17
N PRO A 858 15.89 -7.59 6.50
CA PRO A 858 16.14 -6.17 6.30
C PRO A 858 15.93 -5.38 7.60
N GLU A 859 17.02 -4.92 8.19
CA GLU A 859 17.05 -4.34 9.55
C GLU A 859 16.99 -2.82 9.52
N SER A 860 18.04 -2.19 9.00
CA SER A 860 18.06 -0.73 8.82
C SER A 860 17.56 -0.27 7.46
N VAL A 861 16.99 0.94 7.43
CA VAL A 861 16.78 1.70 6.20
C VAL A 861 17.11 3.17 6.41
N THR A 862 17.85 3.74 5.46
CA THR A 862 18.07 5.19 5.37
C THR A 862 17.83 5.68 3.95
N VAL A 863 17.29 6.90 3.81
CA VAL A 863 16.99 7.50 2.50
C VAL A 863 17.70 8.83 2.38
N LYS A 864 18.45 9.01 1.28
CA LYS A 864 19.21 10.24 1.05
C LYS A 864 19.20 10.69 -0.41
N GLU A 865 19.05 12.00 -0.61
CA GLU A 865 19.32 12.63 -1.90
C GLU A 865 20.83 12.81 -2.11
N ILE A 866 21.38 12.20 -3.15
CA ILE A 866 22.78 12.33 -3.57
C ILE A 866 22.78 12.77 -5.03
N ASP A 867 23.37 13.95 -5.30
CA ASP A 867 23.46 14.54 -6.64
C ASP A 867 22.13 14.64 -7.41
N GLY A 868 21.02 14.88 -6.69
CA GLY A 868 19.68 15.02 -7.28
C GLY A 868 18.92 13.72 -7.49
N VAL A 869 19.43 12.60 -6.96
CA VAL A 869 18.79 11.27 -6.99
C VAL A 869 18.57 10.80 -5.55
N TYR A 870 17.36 10.39 -5.22
CA TYR A 870 17.05 9.79 -3.92
C TYR A 870 17.45 8.31 -3.93
N TYR A 871 18.24 7.90 -2.95
CA TYR A 871 18.62 6.50 -2.74
C TYR A 871 18.12 6.00 -1.39
N ALA A 872 17.47 4.84 -1.38
CA ALA A 872 17.25 4.05 -0.18
C ALA A 872 18.42 3.07 -0.03
N ILE A 873 18.97 2.96 1.16
CA ILE A 873 20.05 2.04 1.52
C ILE A 873 19.54 1.19 2.68
N ILE A 874 19.48 -0.12 2.48
CA ILE A 874 18.82 -1.08 3.36
C ILE A 874 19.85 -2.08 3.89
N GLY A 875 20.06 -2.14 5.20
CA GLY A 875 20.94 -3.10 5.85
C GLY A 875 20.29 -4.49 5.87
N LEU A 876 21.08 -5.53 5.62
CA LEU A 876 20.66 -6.91 5.80
C LEU A 876 21.44 -7.48 6.96
N GLU A 877 20.78 -7.69 8.09
CA GLU A 877 21.42 -8.12 9.33
C GLU A 877 22.15 -9.45 9.10
N ARG A 878 21.40 -10.54 8.87
CA ARG A 878 22.01 -11.87 8.91
C ARG A 878 22.98 -12.15 7.76
N ILE A 879 22.49 -12.21 6.52
CA ILE A 879 23.35 -12.48 5.35
C ILE A 879 24.45 -11.42 5.18
N GLY A 880 24.25 -10.24 5.77
CA GLY A 880 25.21 -9.16 5.83
C GLY A 880 25.19 -8.25 4.62
N GLY A 881 25.79 -7.07 4.77
CA GLY A 881 25.86 -6.04 3.75
C GLY A 881 24.59 -5.21 3.64
N PHE A 882 24.46 -4.47 2.55
CA PHE A 882 23.32 -3.59 2.31
C PHE A 882 22.93 -3.50 0.84
N MET A 883 21.65 -3.31 0.59
CA MET A 883 21.05 -3.10 -0.72
C MET A 883 20.86 -1.60 -0.98
N VAL A 884 21.04 -1.15 -2.23
CA VAL A 884 20.84 0.24 -2.63
C VAL A 884 19.79 0.29 -3.75
N TYR A 885 18.80 1.16 -3.58
CA TYR A 885 17.73 1.41 -4.55
C TYR A 885 17.66 2.89 -4.90
N ASN A 886 17.45 3.21 -6.17
CA ASN A 886 17.04 4.55 -6.59
C ASN A 886 15.52 4.67 -6.37
N VAL A 887 15.13 5.59 -5.50
CA VAL A 887 13.72 5.83 -5.10
C VAL A 887 13.23 7.22 -5.51
N THR A 888 13.88 7.82 -6.51
CA THR A 888 13.50 9.14 -7.04
C THR A 888 12.08 9.13 -7.62
N ASP A 889 11.66 8.01 -8.20
CA ASP A 889 10.25 7.70 -8.43
C ASP A 889 9.82 6.64 -7.40
N PRO A 890 9.11 7.02 -6.33
CA PRO A 890 8.76 6.08 -5.26
C PRO A 890 7.81 4.97 -5.74
N HIS A 891 7.08 5.16 -6.84
CA HIS A 891 6.23 4.14 -7.46
C HIS A 891 7.01 3.12 -8.29
N LYS A 892 8.29 3.39 -8.56
CA LYS A 892 9.17 2.58 -9.42
C LYS A 892 10.60 2.62 -8.90
N ALA A 893 10.79 2.14 -7.67
CA ALA A 893 12.13 2.02 -7.12
C ALA A 893 12.94 1.00 -7.96
N GLU A 894 14.19 1.34 -8.23
CA GLU A 894 15.08 0.54 -9.09
C GLU A 894 16.32 0.08 -8.30
N TYR A 895 16.58 -1.23 -8.28
CA TYR A 895 17.79 -1.79 -7.68
C TYR A 895 19.06 -1.24 -8.36
N VAL A 896 20.00 -0.78 -7.53
CA VAL A 896 21.30 -0.22 -7.95
C VAL A 896 22.42 -1.23 -7.70
N THR A 897 22.61 -1.64 -6.45
CA THR A 897 23.67 -2.57 -6.05
C THR A 897 23.39 -3.23 -4.71
N TYR A 898 23.96 -4.40 -4.51
CA TYR A 898 24.16 -5.06 -3.23
C TYR A 898 25.64 -4.92 -2.91
N PHE A 899 25.97 -4.43 -1.73
CA PHE A 899 27.34 -4.28 -1.29
C PHE A 899 27.55 -5.06 0.01
N TYR A 900 28.62 -5.83 0.06
CA TYR A 900 29.09 -6.50 1.27
C TYR A 900 30.63 -6.46 1.28
N ASN A 901 31.23 -6.30 2.45
CA ASN A 901 32.69 -6.38 2.64
C ASN A 901 33.13 -7.70 3.30
N ARG A 902 32.19 -8.58 3.68
CA ARG A 902 32.46 -9.88 4.30
C ARG A 902 33.26 -10.81 3.39
N ASP A 903 34.36 -11.34 3.89
CA ASP A 903 35.12 -12.45 3.30
C ASP A 903 34.59 -13.77 3.86
N PHE A 904 33.61 -14.35 3.15
CA PHE A 904 33.00 -15.63 3.51
C PHE A 904 33.96 -16.84 3.49
N SER A 905 35.25 -16.66 3.18
CA SER A 905 36.26 -17.72 3.30
C SER A 905 36.92 -17.77 4.69
N LEU A 906 36.63 -16.78 5.53
CA LEU A 906 37.09 -16.66 6.91
C LEU A 906 35.93 -16.92 7.86
N ALA A 907 36.27 -17.35 9.09
CA ALA A 907 35.26 -17.58 10.12
C ALA A 907 34.63 -16.24 10.55
N PRO A 908 33.32 -16.18 10.84
CA PRO A 908 32.66 -14.92 11.18
C PRO A 908 33.32 -14.21 12.37
N GLU A 909 33.88 -14.95 13.33
CA GLU A 909 34.57 -14.40 14.51
C GLU A 909 36.00 -13.88 14.26
N ASP A 910 36.54 -13.97 13.04
CA ASP A 910 37.86 -13.41 12.71
C ASP A 910 37.74 -11.88 12.46
N ASP A 911 38.51 -11.08 13.21
CA ASP A 911 38.56 -9.60 13.07
C ASP A 911 38.81 -9.10 11.64
N THR A 912 39.27 -9.96 10.73
CA THR A 912 39.53 -9.64 9.32
C THR A 912 38.42 -10.05 8.35
N THR A 913 37.36 -10.68 8.84
CA THR A 913 36.22 -11.15 8.04
C THR A 913 35.42 -10.01 7.44
N GLY A 914 35.30 -8.86 8.09
CA GLY A 914 34.44 -7.76 7.66
C GLY A 914 33.15 -7.72 8.48
N ASP A 915 32.12 -7.03 7.98
CA ASP A 915 30.89 -6.79 8.73
C ASP A 915 29.99 -8.04 8.75
N VAL A 916 29.41 -8.33 9.91
CA VAL A 916 28.39 -9.37 10.17
C VAL A 916 27.31 -8.73 11.03
N ALA A 917 26.03 -8.89 10.66
CA ALA A 917 24.90 -8.21 11.31
C ALA A 917 24.99 -6.68 11.30
N PRO A 918 24.94 -6.01 10.12
CA PRO A 918 24.72 -4.58 10.05
C PRO A 918 23.36 -4.19 10.65
N GLU A 919 23.38 -3.48 11.78
CA GLU A 919 22.20 -2.98 12.49
C GLU A 919 21.79 -1.62 11.96
N ASP A 920 22.71 -0.64 11.97
CA ASP A 920 22.39 0.75 11.65
C ASP A 920 23.23 1.30 10.48
N LEU A 921 22.60 2.17 9.69
CA LEU A 921 23.16 2.81 8.51
C LEU A 921 22.89 4.32 8.52
N ILE A 922 23.95 5.13 8.61
CA ILE A 922 23.84 6.58 8.49
C ILE A 922 24.59 7.13 7.28
N VAL A 923 24.00 8.12 6.61
CA VAL A 923 24.64 8.86 5.51
C VAL A 923 25.10 10.22 5.99
N ILE A 924 26.40 10.49 5.86
CA ILE A 924 27.02 11.80 6.14
C ILE A 924 27.15 12.58 4.83
N ASP A 925 26.50 13.74 4.77
CA ASP A 925 26.55 14.62 3.61
C ASP A 925 27.97 15.07 3.28
N ALA A 926 28.27 15.24 1.99
CA ALA A 926 29.54 15.77 1.51
C ALA A 926 29.93 17.11 2.15
N ALA A 927 28.94 17.94 2.52
CA ALA A 927 29.17 19.24 3.16
C ALA A 927 29.65 19.12 4.62
N ASP A 928 29.25 18.05 5.29
CA ASP A 928 29.56 17.78 6.71
C ASP A 928 30.71 16.77 6.85
N SER A 929 30.99 16.02 5.80
CA SER A 929 32.05 15.02 5.73
C SER A 929 33.46 15.62 5.80
N PRO A 930 34.40 15.01 6.55
CA PRO A 930 35.80 15.42 6.59
C PRO A 930 36.53 15.37 5.24
N THR A 931 36.00 14.59 4.28
CA THR A 931 36.63 14.39 2.97
C THR A 931 36.02 15.26 1.87
N GLY A 932 34.89 15.92 2.13
CA GLY A 932 34.10 16.58 1.09
C GLY A 932 33.37 15.62 0.15
N GLN A 933 33.34 14.33 0.45
CA GLN A 933 32.57 13.29 -0.25
C GLN A 933 31.49 12.75 0.69
N THR A 934 30.34 12.37 0.15
CA THR A 934 29.28 11.70 0.91
C THR A 934 29.83 10.38 1.47
N LEU A 935 29.64 10.15 2.77
CA LEU A 935 30.03 8.91 3.43
C LEU A 935 28.80 8.11 3.83
N LEU A 936 28.91 6.79 3.77
CA LEU A 936 28.01 5.87 4.43
C LEU A 936 28.77 5.23 5.59
N VAL A 937 28.13 5.15 6.75
CA VAL A 937 28.64 4.44 7.92
C VAL A 937 27.71 3.29 8.22
N SER A 938 28.26 2.10 8.41
CA SER A 938 27.54 0.91 8.86
C SER A 938 28.06 0.53 10.24
N ALA A 939 27.14 0.40 11.19
CA ALA A 939 27.37 -0.25 12.46
C ALA A 939 26.92 -1.71 12.35
N ALA A 940 27.73 -2.63 12.84
CA ALA A 940 27.45 -4.05 12.76
C ALA A 940 27.72 -4.72 14.11
N GLU A 941 26.66 -5.23 14.75
CA GLU A 941 26.69 -5.58 16.16
C GLU A 941 27.43 -6.88 16.42
N VAL A 942 27.24 -7.89 15.56
CA VAL A 942 27.79 -9.23 15.76
C VAL A 942 29.30 -9.18 15.54
N SER A 943 29.76 -8.48 14.50
CA SER A 943 31.20 -8.26 14.30
C SER A 943 31.80 -7.16 15.19
N GLY A 944 30.98 -6.36 15.87
CA GLY A 944 31.42 -5.23 16.68
C GLY A 944 32.19 -4.20 15.85
N THR A 945 31.74 -3.90 14.64
CA THR A 945 32.45 -3.06 13.67
C THR A 945 31.71 -1.78 13.29
N ILE A 946 32.50 -0.73 13.02
CA ILE A 946 32.04 0.49 12.36
C ILE A 946 32.80 0.62 11.03
N SER A 947 32.09 0.39 9.93
CA SER A 947 32.62 0.46 8.57
C SER A 947 32.23 1.74 7.86
N ILE A 948 33.18 2.35 7.15
CA ILE A 948 32.99 3.63 6.44
C ILE A 948 33.20 3.40 4.94
N PHE A 949 32.26 3.92 4.15
CA PHE A 949 32.26 3.89 2.70
C PHE A 949 32.14 5.32 2.15
N THR A 950 32.60 5.51 0.93
CA THR A 950 32.33 6.73 0.14
C THR A 950 31.27 6.43 -0.90
N LEU A 951 30.31 7.35 -1.06
CA LEU A 951 29.24 7.29 -2.06
C LEU A 951 29.52 8.33 -3.16
N GLY A 952 29.52 7.89 -4.43
CA GLY A 952 29.80 8.75 -5.59
C GLY A 952 31.23 8.63 -6.16
N GLU A 953 31.56 9.39 -7.21
CA GLU A 953 32.86 9.27 -7.90
C GLU A 953 34.03 9.55 -6.94
N SER A 954 35.00 8.62 -6.90
CA SER A 954 36.27 8.85 -6.20
C SER A 954 37.02 10.05 -6.80
N SER A 955 36.91 11.20 -6.14
CA SER A 955 37.70 12.36 -6.52
C SER A 955 39.15 12.14 -6.10
N SER A 956 39.93 11.51 -6.96
CA SER A 956 41.38 11.47 -6.82
C SER A 956 41.97 12.87 -7.07
N VAL A 957 41.80 13.78 -6.12
CA VAL A 957 42.44 15.09 -6.11
C VAL A 957 43.94 14.88 -5.90
N ARG A 958 44.69 14.74 -7.00
CA ARG A 958 46.14 14.93 -6.97
C ARG A 958 46.43 16.43 -6.81
N PRO A 959 47.32 16.84 -5.89
CA PRO A 959 47.75 18.22 -5.80
C PRO A 959 48.39 18.64 -7.14
N ILE A 960 47.92 19.75 -7.70
CA ILE A 960 48.53 20.37 -8.88
C ILE A 960 49.86 20.99 -8.43
N GLU A 961 50.97 20.32 -8.75
CA GLU A 961 52.27 20.99 -8.88
C GLU A 961 52.48 21.44 -10.33
N ASP A 962 52.95 22.67 -10.47
CA ASP A 962 53.16 23.41 -11.70
C ASP A 962 53.89 22.64 -12.81
N GLY A 963 53.29 22.69 -14.01
CA GLY A 963 54.00 22.81 -15.27
C GLY A 963 54.43 21.51 -15.95
N ILE A 964 53.77 21.20 -17.07
CA ILE A 964 54.34 21.13 -18.42
C ILE A 964 53.27 20.54 -19.35
N ASP A 965 52.89 21.33 -20.35
CA ASP A 965 52.11 20.90 -21.50
C ASP A 965 53.00 20.05 -22.42
N VAL A 966 52.69 18.76 -22.56
CA VAL A 966 53.05 17.98 -23.75
C VAL A 966 52.09 16.80 -23.94
N ALA A 967 51.33 16.89 -25.03
CA ALA A 967 50.76 15.83 -25.85
C ALA A 967 49.75 14.89 -25.18
N ALA A 968 48.48 15.10 -25.52
CA ALA A 968 47.45 14.07 -25.47
C ALA A 968 47.94 12.79 -26.17
N PRO A 969 48.01 11.63 -25.49
CA PRO A 969 48.09 10.35 -26.16
C PRO A 969 46.70 10.00 -26.72
N ALA A 970 46.70 9.40 -27.89
CA ALA A 970 45.52 8.98 -28.62
C ALA A 970 44.61 8.09 -27.78
N VAL A 971 43.30 8.38 -27.82
CA VAL A 971 42.24 7.45 -27.42
C VAL A 971 42.38 6.20 -28.31
N ALA A 972 42.66 5.05 -27.71
CA ALA A 972 42.51 3.74 -28.33
C ALA A 972 41.31 3.05 -27.66
N SER A 973 40.40 2.57 -28.49
CA SER A 973 39.04 2.14 -28.18
C SER A 973 38.97 0.67 -27.73
N ILE A 974 38.06 0.37 -26.79
CA ILE A 974 37.45 -0.95 -26.67
C ILE A 974 36.36 -0.98 -27.75
N ASP A 975 36.64 -1.52 -28.93
CA ASP A 975 35.61 -1.68 -29.98
C ASP A 975 35.09 -3.12 -29.91
N PRO A 976 34.04 -3.42 -29.11
CA PRO A 976 33.45 -4.74 -29.09
C PRO A 976 32.86 -5.08 -30.47
N VAL A 977 33.08 -6.31 -30.92
CA VAL A 977 32.56 -6.83 -32.19
C VAL A 977 31.73 -8.07 -31.92
N ILE A 978 30.42 -7.95 -32.17
CA ILE A 978 29.47 -9.05 -32.09
C ILE A 978 29.36 -9.76 -33.45
N TYR A 979 29.50 -11.08 -33.47
CA TYR A 979 29.26 -11.87 -34.67
C TYR A 979 28.78 -13.32 -34.41
N PRO A 980 27.81 -13.84 -35.19
CA PRO A 980 27.04 -13.12 -36.20
C PRO A 980 26.05 -12.12 -35.55
N ASN A 981 25.86 -10.99 -36.21
CA ASN A 981 24.81 -10.02 -35.89
C ASN A 981 24.15 -9.63 -37.24
N PRO A 982 22.93 -10.11 -37.55
CA PRO A 982 21.95 -10.69 -36.62
C PRO A 982 22.31 -12.09 -36.08
N VAL A 983 21.92 -12.37 -34.83
CA VAL A 983 22.14 -13.65 -34.12
C VAL A 983 20.90 -14.55 -34.21
N ALA A 984 21.10 -15.84 -34.45
CA ALA A 984 20.07 -16.88 -34.30
C ALA A 984 20.12 -17.47 -32.88
N ASP A 985 21.02 -18.42 -32.61
CA ASP A 985 21.11 -19.06 -31.29
C ASP A 985 22.35 -18.64 -30.47
N TYR A 986 23.46 -18.31 -31.14
CA TYR A 986 24.73 -18.00 -30.47
C TYR A 986 25.44 -16.86 -31.18
N PHE A 987 26.04 -15.96 -30.40
CA PHE A 987 26.95 -14.94 -30.90
C PHE A 987 28.28 -14.99 -30.15
N ASN A 988 29.35 -14.54 -30.80
CA ASN A 988 30.62 -14.25 -30.15
C ASN A 988 30.74 -12.74 -29.98
N LEU A 989 31.40 -12.35 -28.89
CA LEU A 989 31.81 -11.00 -28.56
C LEU A 989 33.33 -10.97 -28.51
N ASP A 990 33.95 -10.30 -29.47
CA ASP A 990 35.38 -10.01 -29.43
C ASP A 990 35.60 -8.61 -28.89
N PHE A 991 36.51 -8.45 -27.93
CA PHE A 991 36.90 -7.15 -27.38
C PHE A 991 38.35 -7.14 -26.91
N ALA A 992 38.93 -5.95 -26.81
CA ALA A 992 40.31 -5.74 -26.41
C ALA A 992 40.37 -5.05 -25.05
N ILE A 993 41.20 -5.56 -24.15
CA ILE A 993 41.48 -4.96 -22.85
C ILE A 993 42.95 -4.52 -22.84
N GLU A 994 43.21 -3.24 -22.58
CA GLU A 994 44.57 -2.67 -22.64
C GLU A 994 45.41 -2.99 -21.40
N LYS A 995 44.77 -3.00 -20.23
CA LYS A 995 45.35 -3.28 -18.93
C LYS A 995 44.35 -4.10 -18.14
N GLU A 996 44.84 -5.00 -17.30
CA GLU A 996 44.02 -5.73 -16.35
C GLU A 996 43.00 -4.81 -15.67
N THR A 997 41.73 -5.16 -15.81
CA THR A 997 40.57 -4.38 -15.35
C THR A 997 39.40 -5.32 -15.09
N PRO A 998 38.49 -5.01 -14.17
CA PRO A 998 37.22 -5.72 -14.08
C PRO A 998 36.43 -5.56 -15.37
N VAL A 999 35.75 -6.63 -15.81
CA VAL A 999 34.89 -6.62 -17.01
C VAL A 999 33.55 -7.26 -16.71
N THR A 1000 32.47 -6.52 -16.95
CA THR A 1000 31.09 -7.02 -16.88
C THR A 1000 30.46 -6.93 -18.27
N ILE A 1001 29.76 -7.98 -18.69
CA ILE A 1001 29.01 -8.01 -19.94
C ILE A 1001 27.52 -8.09 -19.63
N SER A 1002 26.76 -7.10 -20.09
CA SER A 1002 25.30 -7.04 -19.90
C SER A 1002 24.60 -7.01 -21.26
N VAL A 1003 23.38 -7.54 -21.34
CA VAL A 1003 22.50 -7.38 -22.51
C VAL A 1003 21.14 -6.92 -22.04
N PHE A 1004 20.60 -5.90 -22.70
CA PHE A 1004 19.32 -5.28 -22.40
C PHE A 1004 18.38 -5.45 -23.60
N ASP A 1005 17.09 -5.61 -23.35
CA ASP A 1005 16.06 -5.57 -24.39
C ASP A 1005 15.63 -4.12 -24.73
N GLN A 1006 14.56 -3.96 -25.51
CA GLN A 1006 14.09 -2.64 -25.95
C GLN A 1006 13.36 -1.84 -24.86
N THR A 1007 12.92 -2.47 -23.77
CA THR A 1007 12.29 -1.78 -22.64
C THR A 1007 13.33 -1.39 -21.59
N GLY A 1008 14.61 -1.71 -21.82
CA GLY A 1008 15.70 -1.46 -20.88
C GLY A 1008 15.89 -2.59 -19.86
N ARG A 1009 15.09 -3.66 -19.93
CA ARG A 1009 15.22 -4.80 -19.01
C ARG A 1009 16.48 -5.59 -19.35
N ARG A 1010 17.24 -5.92 -18.33
CA ARG A 1010 18.48 -6.70 -18.42
C ARG A 1010 18.14 -8.18 -18.63
N VAL A 1011 18.53 -8.75 -19.76
CA VAL A 1011 18.27 -10.15 -20.14
C VAL A 1011 19.48 -11.06 -19.97
N LEU A 1012 20.67 -10.49 -19.75
CA LEU A 1012 21.89 -11.22 -19.41
C LEU A 1012 22.85 -10.31 -18.66
N VAL A 1013 23.50 -10.84 -17.63
CA VAL A 1013 24.72 -10.29 -17.03
C VAL A 1013 25.74 -11.41 -16.83
N ARG A 1014 27.01 -11.09 -17.07
CA ARG A 1014 28.15 -11.93 -16.76
C ARG A 1014 29.27 -11.04 -16.23
N ASP A 1015 29.62 -11.20 -14.96
CA ASP A 1015 30.84 -10.64 -14.42
C ASP A 1015 32.01 -11.60 -14.65
N TYR A 1016 33.13 -11.08 -15.17
CA TYR A 1016 34.36 -11.82 -15.40
C TYR A 1016 35.46 -11.46 -14.41
N GLY A 1017 35.19 -10.60 -13.42
CA GLY A 1017 36.17 -10.08 -12.49
C GLY A 1017 37.35 -9.46 -13.24
N GLN A 1018 38.56 -9.57 -12.68
CA GLN A 1018 39.78 -9.04 -13.29
C GLN A 1018 40.16 -9.79 -14.58
N VAL A 1019 39.98 -9.13 -15.72
CA VAL A 1019 40.34 -9.66 -17.05
C VAL A 1019 41.69 -9.09 -17.48
N GLN A 1020 42.65 -9.97 -17.76
CA GLN A 1020 44.01 -9.63 -18.18
C GLN A 1020 44.05 -8.79 -19.47
N SER A 1021 45.09 -7.98 -19.66
CA SER A 1021 45.29 -7.25 -20.92
C SER A 1021 45.43 -8.20 -22.11
N GLY A 1022 44.71 -7.96 -23.20
CA GLY A 1022 44.74 -8.80 -24.39
C GLY A 1022 43.46 -8.73 -25.22
N GLN A 1023 43.39 -9.56 -26.25
CA GLN A 1023 42.16 -9.80 -27.03
C GLN A 1023 41.39 -10.94 -26.38
N HIS A 1024 40.09 -10.74 -26.20
CA HIS A 1024 39.18 -11.70 -25.59
C HIS A 1024 38.05 -12.02 -26.55
N SER A 1025 37.62 -13.26 -26.57
CA SER A 1025 36.50 -13.74 -27.37
C SER A 1025 35.59 -14.56 -26.47
N LEU A 1026 34.38 -14.08 -26.24
CA LEU A 1026 33.37 -14.70 -25.39
C LEU A 1026 32.21 -15.18 -26.25
N ARG A 1027 31.66 -16.35 -25.94
CA ARG A 1027 30.52 -16.91 -26.66
C ARG A 1027 29.29 -16.92 -25.77
N PHE A 1028 28.18 -16.38 -26.28
CA PHE A 1028 26.92 -16.25 -25.57
C PHE A 1028 25.83 -17.09 -26.25
N ASN A 1029 24.89 -17.58 -25.45
CA ASN A 1029 23.69 -18.29 -25.90
C ASN A 1029 22.49 -17.34 -25.85
N ALA A 1030 21.90 -17.09 -27.01
CA ALA A 1030 20.71 -16.28 -27.19
C ALA A 1030 19.49 -17.12 -27.61
N HIS A 1031 19.56 -18.46 -27.57
CA HIS A 1031 18.53 -19.36 -28.09
C HIS A 1031 17.12 -19.05 -27.55
N ASN A 1032 17.03 -18.74 -26.26
CA ASN A 1032 15.75 -18.47 -25.58
C ASN A 1032 15.31 -17.00 -25.65
N TRP A 1033 16.07 -16.13 -26.33
CA TRP A 1033 15.73 -14.71 -26.42
C TRP A 1033 14.68 -14.47 -27.51
N PRO A 1034 13.60 -13.72 -27.23
CA PRO A 1034 12.65 -13.29 -28.26
C PRO A 1034 13.35 -12.58 -29.42
N ALA A 1035 12.85 -12.74 -30.65
CA ALA A 1035 13.34 -11.96 -31.78
C ALA A 1035 13.10 -10.47 -31.55
N GLY A 1036 14.14 -9.66 -31.71
CA GLY A 1036 14.10 -8.26 -31.30
C GLY A 1036 15.48 -7.60 -31.32
N SER A 1037 15.51 -6.29 -31.09
CA SER A 1037 16.76 -5.56 -30.87
C SER A 1037 17.14 -5.60 -29.40
N TYR A 1038 18.41 -5.78 -29.15
CA TYR A 1038 19.03 -5.77 -27.84
C TYR A 1038 20.19 -4.77 -27.85
N ILE A 1039 20.61 -4.36 -26.66
CA ILE A 1039 21.82 -3.56 -26.45
C ILE A 1039 22.77 -4.42 -25.62
N LEU A 1040 23.90 -4.81 -26.20
CA LEU A 1040 24.99 -5.44 -25.45
C LEU A 1040 25.90 -4.34 -24.92
N GLN A 1041 26.28 -4.43 -23.66
CA GLN A 1041 27.18 -3.52 -22.96
C GLN A 1041 28.39 -4.28 -22.44
N VAL A 1042 29.58 -3.74 -22.69
CA VAL A 1042 30.85 -4.16 -22.07
C VAL A 1042 31.26 -3.04 -21.12
N ARG A 1043 31.25 -3.30 -19.81
CA ARG A 1043 31.66 -2.36 -18.77
C ARG A 1043 33.06 -2.72 -18.29
N THR A 1044 33.91 -1.70 -18.15
CA THR A 1044 35.25 -1.80 -17.55
C THR A 1044 35.45 -0.65 -16.56
N ALA A 1045 36.46 -0.72 -15.70
CA ALA A 1045 36.81 0.37 -14.77
C ALA A 1045 37.23 1.68 -15.47
N ARG A 1046 37.36 1.71 -16.80
CA ARG A 1046 37.71 2.91 -17.58
C ARG A 1046 36.58 3.42 -18.46
N GLY A 1047 35.42 2.77 -18.41
CA GLY A 1047 34.26 3.15 -19.21
C GLY A 1047 33.51 1.96 -19.77
N GLN A 1048 32.38 2.27 -20.38
CA GLN A 1048 31.45 1.30 -20.96
C GLN A 1048 31.32 1.50 -22.48
N HIS A 1049 31.15 0.39 -23.19
CA HIS A 1049 30.89 0.39 -24.63
C HIS A 1049 29.65 -0.43 -24.93
N THR A 1050 28.73 0.16 -25.70
CA THR A 1050 27.48 -0.50 -26.09
C THR A 1050 27.46 -0.79 -27.59
N GLN A 1051 26.92 -1.95 -27.97
CA GLN A 1051 26.68 -2.32 -29.36
C GLN A 1051 25.29 -2.93 -29.51
N GLN A 1052 24.58 -2.52 -30.56
CA GLN A 1052 23.27 -3.10 -30.88
C GLN A 1052 23.43 -4.55 -31.32
N LEU A 1053 22.63 -5.45 -30.76
CA LEU A 1053 22.53 -6.86 -31.10
C LEU A 1053 21.13 -7.13 -31.65
N LEU A 1054 21.01 -7.69 -32.85
CA LEU A 1054 19.73 -8.04 -33.44
C LEU A 1054 19.51 -9.55 -33.36
N LYS A 1055 18.51 -10.00 -32.58
CA LYS A 1055 18.08 -11.40 -32.51
C LYS A 1055 17.05 -11.69 -33.59
N VAL A 1056 17.28 -12.74 -34.37
CA VAL A 1056 16.35 -13.29 -35.34
C VAL A 1056 15.94 -14.71 -34.94
N ASN A 1057 14.78 -15.15 -35.44
CA ASN A 1057 14.27 -16.52 -35.24
C ASN A 1057 15.17 -17.58 -35.86
#